data_AF-A0A117ME38-F1
#
_entry.id   AF-A0A117ME38-F1
#
_cell.length_a   1.000
_cell.length_b   1.000
_cell.length_c   1.000
_cell.angle_alpha   90.00
_cell.angle_beta   90.00
_cell.angle_gamma   90.00
#
_symmetry.space_group_name_H-M   'P 1'
#
loop_
_entity.id
_entity.type
_entity.pdbx_description
1 polymer ?
#
loop_
_entity_poly.entity_id
_entity_poly.type
_entity_poly.pdbx_seq_one_letter_code
_entity_poly.pdbx_strand_id
1 'polypeptide(L)'
;MTKRLTIALIALLAFAMIAILPAAAAINDVAAGDTVYRGEEGLNLVPTGLVAGDTIGYWADGSDITATSPKSTVAITAANVGRFYVTPTTDVGTWYLVNPATGFAGALAFRVADPSLDIKILDEAGNIINDKTVTKNEVLRFRIDSNLDSFQNRVAVVGAPVGVKITDPNGNVYTQVYDDVGILQNLAVNVNANPFIIPLAIGAVGTWDTGNAEYSRGTYTVKVDCNANSMNDNYDVGGKTVSKSYSITISDDDLIITSNMDTVVRNNDFAVTIEGRPSTDYVLWVKGTSNLAANEVPAIKDGQDGVSKDDGVGVTDANWRGYVAGEYIFSAGNDVAGDTPTVNQYAMVNTNSAGKRTVGFSTTPTTKDQSFTIRVDRYAAIIPANPGAPRGGWPAVVAGPSGDNDEVKVRVEKGDVTITASGDRSYYIGEEVILSGTNTDSANVWLFITGPNLEANGADIDDPSRAAQTVLGVWQSQIRTVKGDNTWEYKWDTSGLALDAGTYTIYAVGAQRDKSQLGNAPVPKYATVSVVIRKGFVSATASQSSVAKGDNVFIRGNAEGNPAPGVAIWILGRNLYIRDTQTVEDDSSFEYELTRATTQNMASGQYFVVIQHPMGNNQFDVVDNRVPGGAVVPFVRYVETRDGMVPGFAPLVGSNAFIVEGAGRLQGSDA
;
A
#
# COMPACT_ATOMS: atom_id res chain seq x y z
N MET A 1 -16.60 37.78 -35.46
CA MET A 1 -17.02 39.14 -35.05
C MET A 1 -17.83 38.98 -33.78
N THR A 2 -17.60 39.65 -32.66
CA THR A 2 -16.90 40.91 -32.43
C THR A 2 -16.57 40.99 -30.93
N LYS A 3 -15.30 41.24 -30.63
CA LYS A 3 -14.81 41.80 -29.37
C LYS A 3 -15.61 43.08 -29.06
N ARG A 4 -16.29 43.16 -27.91
CA ARG A 4 -16.75 44.38 -27.21
C ARG A 4 -17.72 43.97 -26.08
N LEU A 5 -17.18 43.63 -24.90
CA LEU A 5 -17.90 43.64 -23.61
C LEU A 5 -16.89 43.31 -22.49
N THR A 6 -15.93 44.20 -22.26
CA THR A 6 -14.95 44.07 -21.16
C THR A 6 -14.56 45.45 -20.59
N ILE A 7 -15.50 46.41 -20.61
CA ILE A 7 -15.26 47.80 -20.13
C ILE A 7 -16.27 48.24 -19.06
N ALA A 8 -17.20 47.38 -18.63
CA ALA A 8 -18.23 47.75 -17.64
C ALA A 8 -17.98 47.24 -16.20
N LEU A 9 -16.88 46.52 -15.92
CA LEU A 9 -16.62 45.95 -14.58
C LEU A 9 -15.42 46.60 -13.83
N ILE A 10 -14.74 47.57 -14.44
CA ILE A 10 -13.59 48.27 -13.84
C ILE A 10 -14.01 49.60 -13.16
N ALA A 11 -15.25 50.06 -13.38
CA ALA A 11 -15.72 51.35 -12.85
C ALA A 11 -16.57 51.26 -11.56
N LEU A 12 -16.81 50.05 -11.01
CA LEU A 12 -17.62 49.85 -9.79
C LEU A 12 -16.79 49.35 -8.59
N LEU A 13 -15.52 49.74 -8.53
CA LEU A 13 -14.59 49.45 -7.41
C LEU A 13 -14.06 50.73 -6.73
N ALA A 14 -14.54 51.91 -7.14
CA ALA A 14 -14.03 53.21 -6.70
C ALA A 14 -14.94 53.93 -5.67
N PHE A 15 -15.95 53.28 -5.11
CA PHE A 15 -16.89 53.95 -4.20
C PHE A 15 -17.29 53.10 -2.98
N ALA A 16 -16.30 52.81 -2.11
CA ALA A 16 -16.54 52.40 -0.72
C ALA A 16 -15.25 52.51 0.10
N MET A 17 -14.77 53.72 0.37
CA MET A 17 -13.83 53.97 1.46
C MET A 17 -14.27 55.21 2.24
N ILE A 18 -15.24 55.02 3.13
CA ILE A 18 -15.43 55.92 4.28
C ILE A 18 -14.79 55.19 5.46
N ALA A 19 -13.47 55.29 5.57
CA ALA A 19 -12.77 54.97 6.80
C ALA A 19 -13.05 56.11 7.79
N ILE A 20 -13.95 55.87 8.76
CA ILE A 20 -14.15 56.79 9.88
C ILE A 20 -12.93 56.64 10.80
N LEU A 21 -11.87 57.40 10.52
CA LEU A 21 -10.76 57.57 11.45
C LEU A 21 -11.08 58.73 12.41
N PRO A 22 -10.68 58.64 13.69
CA PRO A 22 -10.77 59.77 14.62
C PRO A 22 -9.97 60.96 14.07
N ALA A 23 -10.40 62.18 14.40
CA ALA A 23 -9.75 63.42 13.97
C ALA A 23 -8.31 63.49 14.47
N ALA A 24 -7.39 62.94 13.67
CA ALA A 24 -5.96 63.06 13.82
C ALA A 24 -5.52 64.45 13.37
N ALA A 25 -4.41 64.94 13.92
CA ALA A 25 -3.71 66.07 13.34
C ALA A 25 -3.47 65.83 11.84
N ALA A 26 -3.39 66.91 11.07
CA ALA A 26 -3.42 66.84 9.63
C ALA A 26 -2.12 66.15 9.13
N ILE A 27 -2.23 64.90 8.65
CA ILE A 27 -1.11 64.09 8.15
C ILE A 27 -0.35 64.75 6.98
N ASN A 28 -0.92 65.81 6.42
CA ASN A 28 -0.35 66.65 5.38
C ASN A 28 0.51 67.83 5.92
N ASP A 29 0.59 68.06 7.23
CA ASP A 29 1.53 69.04 7.79
C ASP A 29 2.97 68.51 7.72
N VAL A 30 3.87 69.30 7.13
CA VAL A 30 5.28 68.95 6.92
C VAL A 30 6.16 69.94 7.64
N ALA A 31 6.95 69.47 8.59
CA ALA A 31 7.97 70.24 9.30
C ALA A 31 9.34 70.14 8.61
N ALA A 32 10.26 71.02 9.00
CA ALA A 32 11.60 71.05 8.43
C ALA A 32 12.33 69.71 8.63
N GLY A 33 12.73 69.06 7.54
CA GLY A 33 13.43 67.78 7.53
C GLY A 33 12.55 66.54 7.50
N ASP A 34 11.22 66.68 7.55
CA ASP A 34 10.29 65.57 7.36
C ASP A 34 10.45 64.93 5.97
N THR A 35 10.06 63.67 5.87
CA THR A 35 10.02 62.95 4.58
C THR A 35 8.63 63.07 3.98
N VAL A 36 8.60 63.45 2.71
CA VAL A 36 7.43 63.47 1.84
C VAL A 36 7.63 62.50 0.68
N TYR A 37 6.55 61.93 0.17
CA TYR A 37 6.58 60.90 -0.86
C TYR A 37 6.04 61.43 -2.18
N ARG A 38 6.63 60.93 -3.27
CA ARG A 38 6.04 61.10 -4.60
C ARG A 38 4.59 60.64 -4.62
N GLY A 39 3.73 61.46 -5.20
CA GLY A 39 2.28 61.30 -5.23
C GLY A 39 1.54 62.11 -4.17
N GLU A 40 2.16 62.47 -3.03
CA GLU A 40 1.46 63.22 -1.99
C GLU A 40 1.02 64.60 -2.47
N GLU A 41 -0.24 64.92 -2.21
CA GLU A 41 -0.89 66.19 -2.56
C GLU A 41 -1.48 66.87 -1.33
N GLY A 42 -1.64 68.20 -1.40
CA GLY A 42 -2.29 68.96 -0.34
C GLY A 42 -1.39 69.18 0.87
N LEU A 43 -0.08 69.03 0.72
CA LEU A 43 0.88 69.19 1.81
C LEU A 43 0.97 70.65 2.28
N ASN A 44 0.89 70.86 3.58
CA ASN A 44 1.11 72.16 4.20
C ASN A 44 2.59 72.29 4.58
N LEU A 45 3.30 73.14 3.85
CA LEU A 45 4.72 73.42 4.05
C LEU A 45 4.98 74.58 5.01
N VAL A 46 3.96 75.29 5.49
CA VAL A 46 4.13 76.40 6.45
C VAL A 46 4.96 75.99 7.69
N PRO A 47 4.78 74.78 8.28
CA PRO A 47 5.59 74.34 9.43
C PRO A 47 7.08 74.14 9.13
N THR A 48 7.49 74.04 7.85
CA THR A 48 8.91 74.06 7.47
C THR A 48 9.57 75.43 7.66
N GLY A 49 8.77 76.50 7.79
CA GLY A 49 9.23 77.89 7.78
C GLY A 49 9.25 78.54 6.40
N LEU A 50 8.84 77.82 5.35
CA LEU A 50 8.72 78.36 3.99
C LEU A 50 7.57 79.36 3.87
N VAL A 51 7.80 80.43 3.10
CA VAL A 51 6.81 81.47 2.80
C VAL A 51 6.70 81.72 1.29
N ALA A 52 5.62 82.37 0.86
CA ALA A 52 5.45 82.77 -0.54
C ALA A 52 6.58 83.71 -0.98
N GLY A 53 7.26 83.37 -2.08
CA GLY A 53 8.45 84.06 -2.58
C GLY A 53 9.74 83.25 -2.42
N ASP A 54 9.75 82.25 -1.54
CA ASP A 54 10.89 81.34 -1.40
C ASP A 54 11.07 80.46 -2.64
N THR A 55 12.28 79.94 -2.83
CA THR A 55 12.57 78.90 -3.83
C THR A 55 13.26 77.76 -3.12
N ILE A 56 12.78 76.53 -3.31
CA ILE A 56 13.49 75.32 -2.84
C ILE A 56 14.25 74.67 -4.00
N GLY A 57 15.36 74.02 -3.68
CA GLY A 57 16.25 73.39 -4.66
C GLY A 57 16.67 71.99 -4.23
N TYR A 58 16.88 71.13 -5.22
CA TYR A 58 17.48 69.81 -5.08
C TYR A 58 18.85 69.77 -5.75
N TRP A 59 19.79 69.11 -5.09
CA TRP A 59 21.12 68.81 -5.60
C TRP A 59 21.27 67.30 -5.74
N ALA A 60 21.87 66.86 -6.85
CA ALA A 60 22.15 65.45 -7.05
C ALA A 60 23.15 64.93 -6.00
N ASP A 61 23.03 63.65 -5.63
CA ASP A 61 23.93 63.02 -4.67
C ASP A 61 25.41 63.22 -5.08
N GLY A 62 26.23 63.61 -4.10
CA GLY A 62 27.66 63.92 -4.31
C GLY A 62 27.96 65.34 -4.76
N SER A 63 26.95 66.20 -4.96
CA SER A 63 27.17 67.63 -5.25
C SER A 63 27.61 68.40 -3.99
N ASP A 64 28.53 69.37 -4.14
CA ASP A 64 28.81 70.36 -3.08
C ASP A 64 27.70 71.41 -3.06
N ILE A 65 26.75 71.22 -2.15
CA ILE A 65 25.56 72.07 -2.01
C ILE A 65 25.88 73.52 -1.61
N THR A 66 27.11 73.78 -1.13
CA THR A 66 27.55 75.11 -0.67
C THR A 66 28.21 75.92 -1.77
N ALA A 67 28.54 75.31 -2.90
CA ALA A 67 29.30 75.92 -4.00
C ALA A 67 28.68 75.73 -5.39
N THR A 68 27.61 74.95 -5.52
CA THR A 68 26.98 74.62 -6.81
C THR A 68 25.51 75.04 -6.86
N SER A 69 25.01 75.34 -8.05
CA SER A 69 23.58 75.61 -8.28
C SER A 69 22.76 74.31 -8.21
N PRO A 70 21.50 74.36 -7.77
CA PRO A 70 20.62 73.19 -7.73
C PRO A 70 20.38 72.62 -9.13
N LYS A 71 20.17 71.30 -9.20
CA LYS A 71 19.74 70.58 -10.41
C LYS A 71 18.30 70.95 -10.78
N SER A 72 17.45 71.04 -9.76
CA SER A 72 16.01 71.29 -9.90
C SER A 72 15.58 72.30 -8.85
N THR A 73 14.66 73.19 -9.20
CA THR A 73 14.10 74.19 -8.28
C THR A 73 12.58 74.24 -8.37
N VAL A 74 11.94 74.62 -7.27
CA VAL A 74 10.49 74.86 -7.20
C VAL A 74 10.24 76.17 -6.46
N ALA A 75 9.48 77.07 -7.08
CA ALA A 75 9.06 78.30 -6.43
C ALA A 75 7.92 78.04 -5.44
N ILE A 76 8.04 78.58 -4.23
CA ILE A 76 6.98 78.59 -3.23
C ILE A 76 6.14 79.84 -3.44
N THR A 77 4.84 79.64 -3.60
CA THR A 77 3.87 80.69 -3.89
C THR A 77 2.74 80.63 -2.89
N ALA A 78 1.96 81.72 -2.79
CA ALA A 78 0.74 81.74 -1.98
C ALA A 78 -0.26 80.64 -2.40
N ALA A 79 -0.16 80.13 -3.63
CA ALA A 79 -1.05 79.09 -4.15
C ALA A 79 -0.62 77.66 -3.77
N ASN A 80 0.66 77.39 -3.48
CA ASN A 80 1.15 76.03 -3.22
C ASN A 80 1.69 75.79 -1.80
N VAL A 81 2.04 76.82 -1.03
CA VAL A 81 2.67 76.63 0.30
C VAL A 81 1.79 75.85 1.28
N GLY A 82 0.45 75.96 1.17
CA GLY A 82 -0.50 75.22 2.00
C GLY A 82 -1.17 74.03 1.30
N ARG A 83 -0.72 73.65 0.10
CA ARG A 83 -1.31 72.55 -0.69
C ARG A 83 -0.30 71.96 -1.69
N PHE A 84 0.94 71.82 -1.26
CA PHE A 84 2.04 71.42 -2.11
C PHE A 84 1.81 70.00 -2.65
N TYR A 85 2.21 69.79 -3.90
CA TYR A 85 2.10 68.51 -4.58
C TYR A 85 3.48 67.99 -4.94
N VAL A 86 3.82 66.79 -4.44
CA VAL A 86 5.04 66.09 -4.78
C VAL A 86 4.76 65.23 -6.01
N THR A 87 5.03 65.78 -7.20
CA THR A 87 4.79 65.05 -8.45
C THR A 87 5.56 63.71 -8.50
N PRO A 88 5.06 62.68 -9.23
CA PRO A 88 5.79 61.44 -9.51
C PRO A 88 7.19 61.63 -10.11
N THR A 89 7.45 62.78 -10.73
CA THR A 89 8.73 63.13 -11.36
C THR A 89 9.67 63.95 -10.47
N THR A 90 9.22 64.41 -9.30
CA THR A 90 10.03 65.23 -8.39
C THR A 90 11.30 64.49 -7.97
N ASP A 91 12.46 65.11 -8.07
CA ASP A 91 13.73 64.46 -7.70
C ASP A 91 13.72 63.97 -6.24
N VAL A 92 14.16 62.73 -6.05
CA VAL A 92 14.28 62.07 -4.75
C VAL A 92 15.56 62.52 -4.06
N GLY A 93 15.44 62.85 -2.78
CA GLY A 93 16.55 63.27 -1.93
C GLY A 93 16.20 64.53 -1.16
N THR A 94 17.23 65.27 -0.75
CA THR A 94 17.05 66.37 0.21
C THR A 94 16.84 67.69 -0.52
N TRP A 95 15.78 68.42 -0.13
CA TRP A 95 15.44 69.72 -0.68
C TRP A 95 15.75 70.82 0.34
N TYR A 96 16.42 71.87 -0.13
CA TYR A 96 16.84 73.01 0.69
C TYR A 96 16.21 74.29 0.19
N LEU A 97 16.00 75.26 1.08
CA LEU A 97 15.77 76.64 0.67
C LEU A 97 16.98 77.13 -0.14
N VAL A 98 16.76 77.78 -1.29
CA VAL A 98 17.82 78.40 -2.09
C VAL A 98 18.09 79.78 -1.53
N ASN A 99 19.33 80.05 -1.12
CA ASN A 99 19.70 81.36 -0.62
C ASN A 99 19.67 82.39 -1.78
N PRO A 100 18.85 83.45 -1.72
CA PRO A 100 18.70 84.39 -2.83
C PRO A 100 19.97 85.22 -3.10
N ALA A 101 20.88 85.34 -2.13
CA ALA A 101 22.13 86.08 -2.28
C ALA A 101 23.23 85.27 -2.98
N THR A 102 23.24 83.94 -2.81
CA THR A 102 24.31 83.07 -3.34
C THR A 102 23.83 82.08 -4.41
N GLY A 103 22.54 81.77 -4.47
CA GLY A 103 21.99 80.73 -5.34
C GLY A 103 22.28 79.30 -4.88
N PHE A 104 22.89 79.12 -3.70
CA PHE A 104 23.30 77.83 -3.13
C PHE A 104 22.35 77.37 -2.01
N ALA A 105 22.58 76.18 -1.47
CA ALA A 105 21.72 75.61 -0.44
C ALA A 105 21.76 76.44 0.87
N GLY A 106 20.57 76.70 1.40
CA GLY A 106 20.32 77.29 2.71
C GLY A 106 19.81 76.24 3.71
N ALA A 107 18.77 76.59 4.48
CA ALA A 107 18.17 75.68 5.45
C ALA A 107 17.51 74.46 4.76
N LEU A 108 17.53 73.32 5.45
CA LEU A 108 16.80 72.11 5.05
C LEU A 108 15.29 72.38 5.04
N ALA A 109 14.63 72.12 3.92
CA ALA A 109 13.18 72.17 3.82
C ALA A 109 12.57 70.81 4.17
N PHE A 110 12.72 69.80 3.32
CA PHE A 110 12.19 68.45 3.54
C PHE A 110 12.96 67.43 2.69
N ARG A 111 12.64 66.15 2.84
CA ARG A 111 13.22 65.05 2.05
C ARG A 111 12.14 64.47 1.17
N VAL A 112 12.39 64.32 -0.12
CA VAL A 112 11.51 63.59 -1.03
C VAL A 112 11.99 62.15 -1.12
N ALA A 113 11.10 61.19 -0.88
CA ALA A 113 11.34 59.77 -1.07
C ALA A 113 10.41 59.20 -2.16
N ASP A 114 10.89 58.16 -2.84
CA ASP A 114 10.02 57.33 -3.68
C ASP A 114 9.40 56.26 -2.77
N PRO A 115 8.05 56.17 -2.67
CA PRO A 115 7.42 55.21 -1.77
C PRO A 115 7.80 53.78 -2.15
N SER A 116 7.90 52.90 -1.16
CA SER A 116 8.14 51.48 -1.33
C SER A 116 7.20 50.73 -0.41
N LEU A 117 6.41 49.82 -0.98
CA LEU A 117 5.41 49.06 -0.23
C LEU A 117 5.32 47.62 -0.75
N ASP A 118 5.44 46.65 0.16
CA ASP A 118 5.21 45.24 -0.12
C ASP A 118 4.54 44.52 1.06
N ILE A 119 3.81 43.44 0.80
CA ILE A 119 3.19 42.60 1.84
C ILE A 119 3.72 41.18 1.79
N LYS A 120 3.97 40.57 2.95
CA LYS A 120 4.30 39.16 3.09
C LYS A 120 3.22 38.48 3.93
N ILE A 121 2.86 37.28 3.51
CA ILE A 121 1.97 36.38 4.21
C ILE A 121 2.85 35.38 4.95
N LEU A 122 2.62 35.21 6.24
CA LEU A 122 3.43 34.31 7.07
C LEU A 122 2.59 33.20 7.69
N ASP A 123 3.22 32.05 7.89
CA ASP A 123 2.67 30.98 8.72
C ASP A 123 2.79 31.33 10.23
N GLU A 124 2.27 30.43 11.07
CA GLU A 124 2.35 30.53 12.54
C GLU A 124 3.80 30.52 13.07
N ALA A 125 4.74 29.90 12.35
CA ALA A 125 6.17 29.89 12.69
C ALA A 125 6.90 31.18 12.26
N GLY A 126 6.30 31.97 11.37
CA GLY A 126 6.83 33.26 10.91
C GLY A 126 7.59 33.15 9.59
N ASN A 127 7.46 32.04 8.87
CA ASN A 127 8.04 31.87 7.55
C ASN A 127 7.15 32.53 6.50
N ILE A 128 7.76 33.10 5.47
CA ILE A 128 7.03 33.69 4.33
C ILE A 128 6.48 32.56 3.45
N ILE A 129 5.17 32.62 3.17
CA ILE A 129 4.42 31.61 2.41
C ILE A 129 3.65 32.20 1.21
N ASN A 130 4.10 33.34 0.69
CA ASN A 130 3.55 33.93 -0.52
C ASN A 130 3.42 32.90 -1.66
N ASP A 131 2.29 32.91 -2.37
CA ASP A 131 1.99 32.05 -3.52
C ASP A 131 1.99 30.55 -3.22
N LYS A 132 1.73 30.17 -1.97
CA LYS A 132 1.65 28.77 -1.53
C LYS A 132 0.22 28.31 -1.28
N THR A 133 0.10 27.00 -1.11
CA THR A 133 -1.11 26.35 -0.59
C THR A 133 -0.98 26.18 0.91
N VAL A 134 -2.09 26.41 1.63
CA VAL A 134 -2.25 26.16 3.06
C VAL A 134 -3.47 25.27 3.26
N THR A 135 -3.41 24.41 4.26
CA THR A 135 -4.56 23.59 4.61
C THR A 135 -5.57 24.43 5.40
N LYS A 136 -6.87 24.18 5.20
CA LYS A 136 -7.92 24.80 6.02
C LYS A 136 -7.67 24.58 7.52
N ASN A 137 -7.93 25.61 8.34
CA ASN A 137 -7.59 25.71 9.78
C ASN A 137 -6.13 26.07 10.09
N GLU A 138 -5.34 26.48 9.10
CA GLU A 138 -4.08 27.17 9.36
C GLU A 138 -4.32 28.65 9.69
N VAL A 139 -3.51 29.18 10.60
CA VAL A 139 -3.56 30.58 11.03
C VAL A 139 -2.44 31.36 10.37
N LEU A 140 -2.79 32.46 9.71
CA LEU A 140 -1.86 33.26 8.92
C LEU A 140 -1.63 34.63 9.54
N ARG A 141 -0.48 35.22 9.25
CA ARG A 141 -0.08 36.57 9.69
C ARG A 141 0.33 37.42 8.50
N PHE A 142 0.39 38.73 8.71
CA PHE A 142 0.83 39.70 7.70
C PHE A 142 2.01 40.54 8.19
N ARG A 143 2.99 40.70 7.30
CA ARG A 143 4.12 41.62 7.46
C ARG A 143 4.11 42.60 6.30
N ILE A 144 4.32 43.87 6.58
CA ILE A 144 4.45 44.94 5.61
C ILE A 144 5.90 45.40 5.61
N ASP A 145 6.54 45.29 4.45
CA ASP A 145 7.89 45.79 4.20
C ASP A 145 7.76 47.13 3.47
N SER A 146 8.16 48.23 4.10
CA SER A 146 7.83 49.58 3.60
C SER A 146 8.81 50.64 4.09
N ASN A 147 9.04 51.71 3.31
CA ASN A 147 9.74 52.90 3.81
C ASN A 147 8.81 53.96 4.41
N LEU A 148 7.49 53.72 4.39
CA LEU A 148 6.49 54.68 4.84
C LEU A 148 6.44 54.87 6.36
N ASP A 149 7.25 54.14 7.13
CA ASP A 149 7.38 54.33 8.58
C ASP A 149 7.81 55.75 8.95
N SER A 150 8.46 56.49 8.04
CA SER A 150 8.84 57.89 8.25
C SER A 150 7.67 58.84 8.51
N PHE A 151 6.43 58.47 8.17
CA PHE A 151 5.25 59.27 8.49
C PHE A 151 5.13 59.53 9.99
N GLN A 152 5.59 58.61 10.84
CA GLN A 152 5.55 58.76 12.30
C GLN A 152 6.41 59.94 12.82
N ASN A 153 7.34 60.43 12.00
CA ASN A 153 8.18 61.58 12.37
C ASN A 153 7.43 62.91 12.23
N ARG A 154 6.33 62.94 11.47
CA ARG A 154 5.46 64.12 11.36
C ARG A 154 4.73 64.34 12.68
N VAL A 155 4.50 65.60 13.04
CA VAL A 155 3.89 65.97 14.31
C VAL A 155 2.51 65.34 14.45
N ALA A 156 2.31 64.59 15.54
CA ALA A 156 1.05 63.93 15.88
C ALA A 156 0.53 62.92 14.83
N VAL A 157 1.43 62.34 14.03
CA VAL A 157 1.15 61.22 13.11
C VAL A 157 1.69 59.92 13.72
N VAL A 158 0.85 58.88 13.80
CA VAL A 158 1.22 57.60 14.43
C VAL A 158 1.96 56.67 13.45
N GLY A 159 1.78 56.88 12.15
CA GLY A 159 2.37 56.09 11.06
C GLY A 159 1.63 56.35 9.75
N ALA A 160 2.05 55.68 8.67
CA ALA A 160 1.38 55.75 7.39
C ALA A 160 0.10 54.89 7.39
N PRO A 161 -1.07 55.44 7.05
CA PRO A 161 -2.31 54.66 6.96
C PRO A 161 -2.27 53.74 5.73
N VAL A 162 -2.28 52.43 5.97
CA VAL A 162 -2.31 51.41 4.92
C VAL A 162 -3.48 50.46 5.13
N GLY A 163 -4.03 49.93 4.05
CA GLY A 163 -5.11 48.95 4.09
C GLY A 163 -4.73 47.65 3.37
N VAL A 164 -4.76 46.52 4.08
CA VAL A 164 -4.66 45.20 3.43
C VAL A 164 -6.03 44.79 2.91
N LYS A 165 -6.04 44.32 1.67
CA LYS A 165 -7.22 43.82 0.95
C LYS A 165 -6.98 42.37 0.56
N ILE A 166 -7.91 41.51 0.93
CA ILE A 166 -7.89 40.08 0.59
C ILE A 166 -9.06 39.82 -0.34
N THR A 167 -8.79 39.38 -1.57
CA THR A 167 -9.81 39.03 -2.55
C THR A 167 -10.02 37.52 -2.55
N ASP A 168 -11.24 37.07 -2.36
CA ASP A 168 -11.62 35.66 -2.33
C ASP A 168 -11.73 35.06 -3.75
N PRO A 169 -11.90 33.72 -3.86
CA PRO A 169 -12.04 33.04 -5.15
C PRO A 169 -13.25 33.50 -5.99
N ASN A 170 -14.27 34.11 -5.35
CA ASN A 170 -15.47 34.62 -5.99
C ASN A 170 -15.36 36.12 -6.35
N GLY A 171 -14.26 36.78 -5.98
CA GLY A 171 -14.01 38.20 -6.20
C GLY A 171 -14.47 39.13 -5.07
N ASN A 172 -14.96 38.62 -3.94
CA ASN A 172 -15.29 39.44 -2.77
C ASN A 172 -14.01 39.98 -2.13
N VAL A 173 -14.02 41.24 -1.69
CA VAL A 173 -12.86 41.90 -1.09
C VAL A 173 -13.09 42.11 0.41
N TYR A 174 -12.24 41.48 1.22
CA TYR A 174 -12.22 41.63 2.66
C TYR A 174 -11.19 42.68 3.09
N THR A 175 -11.59 43.56 4.01
CA THR A 175 -10.74 44.51 4.74
C THR A 175 -10.66 44.16 6.23
N GLN A 176 -11.27 43.05 6.63
CA GLN A 176 -11.24 42.49 7.96
C GLN A 176 -11.27 40.96 7.86
N VAL A 177 -10.64 40.27 8.80
CA VAL A 177 -10.60 38.79 8.85
C VAL A 177 -10.76 38.28 10.27
N TYR A 178 -11.33 37.10 10.43
CA TYR A 178 -11.41 36.42 11.72
C TYR A 178 -10.04 35.88 12.11
N ASP A 179 -9.64 36.11 13.36
CA ASP A 179 -8.51 35.42 13.98
C ASP A 179 -8.91 34.05 14.54
N ASP A 180 -7.93 33.34 15.12
CA ASP A 180 -8.10 32.01 15.72
C ASP A 180 -8.92 31.98 17.03
N VAL A 181 -9.26 33.16 17.56
CA VAL A 181 -10.14 33.31 18.73
C VAL A 181 -11.55 33.71 18.29
N GLY A 182 -11.80 33.85 16.98
CA GLY A 182 -13.10 34.20 16.40
C GLY A 182 -13.41 35.70 16.44
N ILE A 183 -12.41 36.56 16.65
CA ILE A 183 -12.56 38.02 16.64
C ILE A 183 -12.22 38.57 15.26
N LEU A 184 -13.05 39.50 14.77
CA LEU A 184 -12.85 40.15 13.49
C LEU A 184 -11.77 41.25 13.60
N GLN A 185 -10.61 41.01 13.00
CA GLN A 185 -9.45 41.90 12.96
C GLN A 185 -9.54 42.92 11.84
N ASN A 186 -9.29 44.19 12.15
CA ASN A 186 -9.21 45.25 11.14
C ASN A 186 -7.86 45.20 10.42
N LEU A 187 -7.90 45.23 9.08
CA LEU A 187 -6.70 45.21 8.24
C LEU A 187 -6.24 46.61 7.78
N ALA A 188 -6.89 47.66 8.26
CA ALA A 188 -6.39 49.03 8.18
C ALA A 188 -5.47 49.32 9.39
N VAL A 189 -4.19 49.60 9.11
CA VAL A 189 -3.14 49.77 10.12
C VAL A 189 -2.32 51.04 9.85
N ASN A 190 -1.63 51.54 10.88
CA ASN A 190 -0.68 52.65 10.75
C ASN A 190 0.74 52.09 10.79
N VAL A 191 1.41 52.04 9.64
CA VAL A 191 2.78 51.54 9.52
C VAL A 191 3.75 52.56 10.10
N ASN A 192 4.47 52.17 11.14
CA ASN A 192 5.41 53.01 11.87
C ASN A 192 6.75 52.32 12.16
N ALA A 193 6.97 51.16 11.54
CA ALA A 193 8.21 50.42 11.61
C ALA A 193 8.44 49.71 10.27
N ASN A 194 9.68 49.29 10.03
CA ASN A 194 10.03 48.46 8.90
C ASN A 194 10.99 47.34 9.33
N PRO A 195 10.60 46.05 9.22
CA PRO A 195 9.29 45.56 8.80
C PRO A 195 8.20 45.81 9.86
N PHE A 196 6.95 45.98 9.43
CA PHE A 196 5.79 46.11 10.31
C PHE A 196 4.98 44.81 10.33
N ILE A 197 4.80 44.18 11.48
CA ILE A 197 3.90 43.02 11.65
C ILE A 197 2.53 43.53 12.09
N ILE A 198 1.46 43.10 11.43
CA ILE A 198 0.10 43.46 11.86
C ILE A 198 -0.12 42.89 13.28
N PRO A 199 -0.50 43.73 14.26
CA PRO A 199 -0.71 43.28 15.63
C PRO A 199 -1.81 42.21 15.74
N LEU A 200 -1.66 41.31 16.71
CA LEU A 200 -2.63 40.27 17.02
C LEU A 200 -3.56 40.72 18.14
N ALA A 201 -4.78 40.17 18.19
CA ALA A 201 -5.60 40.28 19.38
C ALA A 201 -4.96 39.55 20.57
N ILE A 202 -5.35 39.95 21.77
CA ILE A 202 -4.89 39.30 23.00
C ILE A 202 -5.33 37.83 22.97
N GLY A 203 -4.36 36.92 23.01
CA GLY A 203 -4.60 35.46 23.02
C GLY A 203 -4.63 34.81 21.63
N ALA A 204 -4.62 35.59 20.55
CA ALA A 204 -4.54 35.07 19.19
C ALA A 204 -3.11 34.69 18.81
N VAL A 205 -2.96 33.62 18.03
CA VAL A 205 -1.68 33.20 17.42
C VAL A 205 -1.54 33.67 15.97
N GLY A 206 -2.64 34.02 15.29
CA GLY A 206 -2.65 34.54 13.92
C GLY A 206 -3.63 35.69 13.69
N THR A 207 -3.47 36.40 12.58
CA THR A 207 -4.38 37.49 12.16
C THR A 207 -5.56 36.95 11.36
N TRP A 208 -5.36 35.85 10.61
CA TRP A 208 -6.35 35.26 9.74
C TRP A 208 -6.44 33.75 9.96
N ASP A 209 -7.54 33.28 10.55
CA ASP A 209 -7.89 31.87 10.65
C ASP A 209 -8.55 31.41 9.35
N THR A 210 -7.83 30.64 8.54
CA THR A 210 -8.35 30.07 7.29
C THR A 210 -9.42 29.01 7.53
N GLY A 211 -9.57 28.52 8.77
CA GLY A 211 -10.55 27.53 9.19
C GLY A 211 -11.95 28.06 9.43
N ASN A 212 -12.10 29.37 9.58
CA ASN A 212 -13.38 29.99 9.84
C ASN A 212 -14.42 29.65 8.73
N ALA A 213 -15.67 29.43 9.13
CA ALA A 213 -16.75 29.02 8.22
C ALA A 213 -17.04 30.04 7.10
N GLU A 214 -16.69 31.31 7.31
CA GLU A 214 -16.82 32.39 6.32
C GLU A 214 -15.82 32.27 5.15
N TYR A 215 -14.79 31.43 5.28
CA TYR A 215 -13.78 31.22 4.24
C TYR A 215 -13.96 29.88 3.51
N SER A 216 -14.14 30.01 2.20
CA SER A 216 -14.27 28.88 1.28
C SER A 216 -12.90 28.43 0.76
N ARG A 217 -12.84 27.26 0.15
CA ARG A 217 -11.64 26.76 -0.52
C ARG A 217 -11.35 27.58 -1.77
N GLY A 218 -10.09 27.61 -2.18
CA GLY A 218 -9.64 28.25 -3.41
C GLY A 218 -8.55 29.29 -3.18
N THR A 219 -8.22 30.01 -4.25
CA THR A 219 -7.13 30.98 -4.25
C THR A 219 -7.60 32.36 -3.82
N TYR A 220 -7.04 32.83 -2.72
CA TYR A 220 -7.17 34.19 -2.20
C TYR A 220 -6.01 35.04 -2.69
N THR A 221 -6.26 36.31 -3.00
CA THR A 221 -5.23 37.28 -3.39
C THR A 221 -5.10 38.38 -2.35
N VAL A 222 -3.91 38.59 -1.81
CA VAL A 222 -3.61 39.59 -0.78
C VAL A 222 -2.79 40.72 -1.38
N LYS A 223 -3.21 41.96 -1.13
CA LYS A 223 -2.47 43.18 -1.48
C LYS A 223 -2.64 44.25 -0.41
N VAL A 224 -1.74 45.22 -0.37
CA VAL A 224 -1.83 46.39 0.51
C VAL A 224 -1.65 47.67 -0.29
N ASP A 225 -2.38 48.72 0.06
CA ASP A 225 -2.24 50.06 -0.51
C ASP A 225 -2.17 51.16 0.55
N CYS A 226 -1.52 52.27 0.21
CA CYS A 226 -1.41 53.48 1.00
C CYS A 226 -1.87 54.68 0.16
N ASN A 227 -2.99 55.31 0.53
CA ASN A 227 -3.48 56.54 -0.10
C ASN A 227 -3.37 57.76 0.83
N ALA A 228 -2.34 57.81 1.68
CA ALA A 228 -2.05 58.98 2.50
C ALA A 228 -1.88 60.21 1.60
N ASN A 229 -2.57 61.31 1.90
CA ASN A 229 -2.49 62.55 1.11
C ASN A 229 -2.70 62.33 -0.40
N SER A 230 -3.65 61.46 -0.77
CA SER A 230 -3.97 61.10 -2.16
C SER A 230 -2.80 60.49 -2.96
N MET A 231 -1.77 59.98 -2.28
CA MET A 231 -0.55 59.52 -2.97
C MET A 231 -0.79 58.36 -3.92
N ASN A 232 -1.72 57.46 -3.61
CA ASN A 232 -2.05 56.35 -4.50
C ASN A 232 -2.80 56.84 -5.73
N ASP A 233 -3.77 57.75 -5.56
CA ASP A 233 -4.54 58.31 -6.67
C ASP A 233 -3.63 59.03 -7.67
N ASN A 234 -2.53 59.61 -7.18
CA ASN A 234 -1.55 60.36 -7.96
C ASN A 234 -0.34 59.54 -8.45
N TYR A 235 -0.09 58.36 -7.87
CA TYR A 235 1.11 57.55 -8.16
C TYR A 235 0.89 56.04 -7.99
N ASP A 236 -0.24 55.52 -8.52
CA ASP A 236 -0.63 54.10 -8.53
C ASP A 236 0.36 53.21 -9.30
N VAL A 237 1.47 52.87 -8.65
CA VAL A 237 2.53 52.04 -9.20
C VAL A 237 2.81 50.88 -8.24
N GLY A 238 2.84 49.66 -8.80
CA GLY A 238 3.13 48.45 -8.04
C GLY A 238 4.53 48.47 -7.40
N GLY A 239 4.59 48.11 -6.12
CA GLY A 239 5.77 48.23 -5.26
C GLY A 239 6.01 49.64 -4.71
N LYS A 240 5.15 50.61 -5.03
CA LYS A 240 5.25 52.02 -4.60
C LYS A 240 4.15 52.34 -3.59
N THR A 241 2.99 52.81 -4.06
CA THR A 241 1.81 53.13 -3.24
C THR A 241 0.85 51.94 -3.11
N VAL A 242 0.99 50.94 -3.97
CA VAL A 242 0.32 49.63 -3.90
C VAL A 242 1.38 48.53 -3.93
N SER A 243 1.23 47.48 -3.13
CA SER A 243 2.13 46.34 -3.15
C SER A 243 2.00 45.47 -4.39
N LYS A 244 2.94 44.53 -4.56
CA LYS A 244 2.64 43.33 -5.34
C LYS A 244 1.50 42.56 -4.68
N SER A 245 0.72 41.86 -5.48
CA SER A 245 -0.28 40.92 -4.98
C SER A 245 0.35 39.54 -4.84
N TYR A 246 0.06 38.85 -3.75
CA TYR A 246 0.46 37.46 -3.53
C TYR A 246 -0.77 36.61 -3.30
N SER A 247 -0.70 35.35 -3.70
CA SER A 247 -1.80 34.41 -3.53
C SER A 247 -1.60 33.46 -2.37
N ILE A 248 -2.70 32.97 -1.80
CA ILE A 248 -2.74 31.80 -0.91
C ILE A 248 -3.87 30.92 -1.40
N THR A 249 -3.58 29.65 -1.66
CA THR A 249 -4.62 28.67 -1.96
C THR A 249 -5.01 27.96 -0.67
N ILE A 250 -6.24 28.14 -0.22
CA ILE A 250 -6.81 27.36 0.88
C ILE A 250 -7.34 26.06 0.27
N SER A 251 -6.71 24.93 0.59
CA SER A 251 -7.17 23.60 0.18
C SER A 251 -7.75 22.82 1.35
N ASP A 252 -8.37 21.69 1.01
CA ASP A 252 -8.69 20.69 2.02
C ASP A 252 -7.46 20.03 2.59
N ASP A 253 -7.70 19.44 3.75
CA ASP A 253 -6.90 18.36 4.27
C ASP A 253 -7.35 17.07 3.54
N ASP A 254 -6.58 16.62 2.56
CA ASP A 254 -6.89 15.35 1.87
C ASP A 254 -6.54 14.20 2.83
N LEU A 255 -7.48 13.84 3.71
CA LEU A 255 -7.42 12.58 4.44
C LEU A 255 -7.84 11.46 3.49
N ILE A 256 -6.90 10.59 3.14
CA ILE A 256 -7.12 9.44 2.27
C ILE A 256 -6.68 8.17 3.00
N ILE A 257 -7.49 7.13 2.92
CA ILE A 257 -7.12 5.77 3.32
C ILE A 257 -7.17 4.82 2.12
N THR A 258 -6.08 4.10 1.88
CA THR A 258 -5.99 3.10 0.81
C THR A 258 -5.61 1.75 1.38
N SER A 259 -6.07 0.66 0.75
CA SER A 259 -5.62 -0.69 1.06
C SER A 259 -4.56 -1.14 0.06
N ASN A 260 -3.60 -1.96 0.50
CA ASN A 260 -2.64 -2.58 -0.41
C ASN A 260 -3.26 -3.69 -1.27
N MET A 261 -4.46 -4.16 -0.92
CA MET A 261 -5.22 -5.18 -1.66
C MET A 261 -6.73 -5.00 -1.48
N ASP A 262 -7.50 -5.32 -2.52
CA ASP A 262 -8.97 -5.28 -2.45
C ASP A 262 -9.55 -6.52 -1.76
N THR A 263 -8.89 -7.68 -1.94
CA THR A 263 -9.29 -8.97 -1.40
C THR A 263 -8.12 -9.63 -0.67
N VAL A 264 -8.40 -10.18 0.52
CA VAL A 264 -7.48 -10.97 1.33
C VAL A 264 -8.10 -12.34 1.61
N VAL A 265 -7.34 -13.41 1.43
CA VAL A 265 -7.76 -14.76 1.85
C VAL A 265 -7.45 -14.92 3.34
N ARG A 266 -8.35 -15.53 4.11
CA ARG A 266 -8.15 -15.82 5.55
C ARG A 266 -6.74 -16.36 5.85
N ASN A 267 -6.24 -16.08 7.06
CA ASN A 267 -4.89 -16.40 7.51
C ASN A 267 -3.76 -15.61 6.84
N ASN A 268 -4.09 -14.64 6.00
CA ASN A 268 -3.12 -13.70 5.46
C ASN A 268 -3.31 -12.32 6.08
N ASP A 269 -2.23 -11.55 6.02
CA ASP A 269 -2.19 -10.17 6.45
C ASP A 269 -2.48 -9.23 5.26
N PHE A 270 -2.99 -8.05 5.58
CA PHE A 270 -3.09 -6.94 4.65
C PHE A 270 -2.72 -5.64 5.37
N ALA A 271 -2.61 -4.54 4.64
CA ALA A 271 -2.30 -3.25 5.24
C ALA A 271 -3.10 -2.13 4.59
N VAL A 272 -3.41 -1.12 5.39
CA VAL A 272 -3.96 0.16 4.90
C VAL A 272 -2.94 1.27 5.11
N THR A 273 -2.98 2.28 4.26
CA THR A 273 -2.14 3.48 4.36
C THR A 273 -3.02 4.71 4.48
N ILE A 274 -2.81 5.46 5.55
CA ILE A 274 -3.40 6.77 5.81
C ILE A 274 -2.45 7.82 5.25
N GLU A 275 -2.97 8.72 4.43
CA GLU A 275 -2.33 9.95 3.99
C GLU A 275 -3.16 11.14 4.47
N GLY A 276 -2.53 12.09 5.16
CA GLY A 276 -3.17 13.27 5.75
C GLY A 276 -2.13 14.28 6.25
N ARG A 277 -2.48 15.12 7.24
CA ARG A 277 -1.55 16.08 7.86
C ARG A 277 -0.30 15.39 8.42
N PRO A 278 0.89 15.98 8.27
CA PRO A 278 2.09 15.55 8.98
C PRO A 278 1.93 15.51 10.51
N SER A 279 2.55 14.53 11.16
CA SER A 279 2.68 14.44 12.63
C SER A 279 1.34 14.55 13.39
N THR A 280 0.24 14.10 12.79
CA THR A 280 -1.13 14.31 13.27
C THR A 280 -1.77 12.99 13.67
N ASP A 281 -2.66 13.06 14.66
CA ASP A 281 -3.37 11.90 15.19
C ASP A 281 -4.68 11.63 14.43
N TYR A 282 -4.95 10.35 14.21
CA TYR A 282 -6.11 9.82 13.52
C TYR A 282 -6.68 8.65 14.32
N VAL A 283 -8.00 8.52 14.34
CA VAL A 283 -8.68 7.36 14.92
C VAL A 283 -9.03 6.42 13.78
N LEU A 284 -8.56 5.18 13.86
CA LEU A 284 -8.77 4.15 12.83
C LEU A 284 -9.46 2.94 13.44
N TRP A 285 -10.49 2.42 12.77
CA TRP A 285 -11.20 1.23 13.23
C TRP A 285 -11.88 0.43 12.12
N VAL A 286 -12.21 -0.83 12.41
CA VAL A 286 -13.06 -1.66 11.56
C VAL A 286 -14.51 -1.35 11.87
N LYS A 287 -15.17 -0.60 10.98
CA LYS A 287 -16.49 -0.02 11.19
C LYS A 287 -17.61 -1.07 11.13
N GLY A 288 -18.59 -0.96 12.04
CA GLY A 288 -19.84 -1.71 12.00
C GLY A 288 -19.71 -3.19 12.33
N THR A 289 -18.84 -3.55 13.27
CA THR A 289 -18.54 -4.95 13.63
C THR A 289 -19.01 -5.36 15.02
N SER A 290 -19.82 -4.54 15.69
CA SER A 290 -20.35 -4.78 17.05
C SER A 290 -21.19 -6.06 17.20
N ASN A 291 -21.71 -6.61 16.11
CA ASN A 291 -22.47 -7.86 16.09
C ASN A 291 -21.62 -9.11 15.80
N LEU A 292 -20.29 -8.98 15.70
CA LEU A 292 -19.36 -10.07 15.38
C LEU A 292 -18.48 -10.41 16.58
N ALA A 293 -18.05 -11.66 16.66
CA ALA A 293 -17.06 -12.05 17.67
C ALA A 293 -15.67 -11.49 17.34
N ALA A 294 -14.83 -11.30 18.37
CA ALA A 294 -13.48 -10.72 18.23
C ALA A 294 -12.62 -11.39 17.14
N ASN A 295 -12.69 -12.73 17.03
CA ASN A 295 -11.95 -13.54 16.07
C ASN A 295 -12.61 -13.63 14.68
N GLU A 296 -13.79 -13.03 14.50
CA GLU A 296 -14.49 -12.93 13.22
C GLU A 296 -14.14 -11.65 12.44
N VAL A 297 -13.40 -10.72 13.04
CA VAL A 297 -13.02 -9.43 12.44
C VAL A 297 -11.50 -9.37 12.23
N PRO A 298 -10.99 -8.71 11.18
CA PRO A 298 -9.56 -8.43 11.06
C PRO A 298 -9.01 -7.68 12.28
N ALA A 299 -7.84 -8.10 12.76
CA ALA A 299 -7.21 -7.51 13.93
C ALA A 299 -6.00 -6.67 13.53
N ILE A 300 -5.87 -5.47 14.09
CA ILE A 300 -4.70 -4.61 13.96
C ILE A 300 -3.51 -5.28 14.66
N LYS A 301 -2.39 -5.40 13.93
CA LYS A 301 -1.19 -6.07 14.44
C LYS A 301 -0.53 -5.26 15.57
N ASP A 302 0.09 -5.96 16.51
CA ASP A 302 0.83 -5.37 17.62
C ASP A 302 2.17 -4.75 17.19
N GLY A 303 2.67 -3.82 18.01
CA GLY A 303 4.05 -3.32 17.92
C GLY A 303 4.37 -2.44 16.70
N GLN A 304 3.36 -1.87 16.05
CA GLN A 304 3.55 -1.02 14.86
C GLN A 304 3.91 0.42 15.25
N ASP A 305 4.89 1.02 14.57
CA ASP A 305 5.32 2.39 14.84
C ASP A 305 4.19 3.40 14.57
N GLY A 306 3.95 4.30 15.52
CA GLY A 306 2.88 5.30 15.43
C GLY A 306 1.45 4.74 15.52
N VAL A 307 1.26 3.48 15.93
CA VAL A 307 -0.07 2.86 16.14
C VAL A 307 -0.21 2.48 17.62
N SER A 308 -1.23 3.01 18.29
CA SER A 308 -1.52 2.75 19.70
C SER A 308 -2.90 2.11 19.84
N LYS A 309 -2.93 0.83 20.20
CA LYS A 309 -4.17 0.09 20.47
C LYS A 309 -4.58 0.22 21.93
N ASP A 310 -5.85 -0.01 22.19
CA ASP A 310 -6.35 -0.24 23.54
C ASP A 310 -5.89 -1.62 24.04
N ASP A 311 -5.59 -1.73 25.33
CA ASP A 311 -5.19 -2.98 25.98
C ASP A 311 -6.32 -3.58 26.83
N GLY A 312 -7.45 -2.89 26.96
CA GLY A 312 -8.62 -3.33 27.72
C GLY A 312 -8.48 -3.24 29.24
N VAL A 313 -7.38 -2.67 29.77
CA VAL A 313 -7.08 -2.61 31.22
C VAL A 313 -7.57 -1.31 31.86
N GLY A 314 -8.36 -0.51 31.14
CA GLY A 314 -8.74 0.86 31.56
C GLY A 314 -7.58 1.84 31.37
N VAL A 315 -7.78 3.12 31.66
CA VAL A 315 -6.81 4.16 31.32
C VAL A 315 -5.49 4.03 32.09
N THR A 316 -4.39 3.90 31.35
CA THR A 316 -3.02 4.02 31.85
C THR A 316 -2.21 4.97 30.99
N ASP A 317 -1.08 5.48 31.50
CA ASP A 317 -0.17 6.34 30.70
C ASP A 317 0.32 5.65 29.42
N ALA A 318 0.41 4.30 29.42
CA ALA A 318 0.87 3.51 28.29
C ALA A 318 -0.24 3.25 27.26
N ASN A 319 -1.51 3.10 27.68
CA ASN A 319 -2.62 2.79 26.77
C ASN A 319 -3.44 4.02 26.36
N TRP A 320 -3.24 5.17 27.01
CA TRP A 320 -4.14 6.33 26.93
C TRP A 320 -4.61 6.65 25.51
N ARG A 321 -3.68 6.61 24.55
CA ARG A 321 -3.99 6.88 23.14
C ARG A 321 -4.96 5.87 22.54
N GLY A 322 -4.75 4.59 22.80
CA GLY A 322 -5.64 3.52 22.36
C GLY A 322 -7.00 3.56 23.03
N TYR A 323 -7.04 3.80 24.34
CA TYR A 323 -8.29 4.00 25.07
C TYR A 323 -9.11 5.17 24.49
N VAL A 324 -8.46 6.32 24.23
CA VAL A 324 -9.08 7.50 23.61
C VAL A 324 -9.64 7.19 22.22
N ALA A 325 -9.00 6.30 21.46
CA ALA A 325 -9.52 5.87 20.16
C ALA A 325 -10.87 5.14 20.30
N GLY A 326 -11.07 4.35 21.37
CA GLY A 326 -12.34 3.67 21.64
C GLY A 326 -13.46 4.64 22.05
N GLU A 327 -13.14 5.67 22.85
CA GLU A 327 -14.10 6.69 23.32
C GLU A 327 -14.42 7.77 22.27
N TYR A 328 -13.78 7.73 21.10
CA TYR A 328 -13.97 8.71 20.04
C TYR A 328 -15.40 8.67 19.49
N ILE A 329 -16.10 9.81 19.52
CA ILE A 329 -17.46 9.91 18.98
C ILE A 329 -17.40 10.34 17.53
N PHE A 330 -17.61 9.39 16.61
CA PHE A 330 -17.59 9.64 15.17
C PHE A 330 -18.93 10.14 14.61
N SER A 331 -20.02 9.96 15.37
CA SER A 331 -21.35 10.51 15.05
C SER A 331 -22.17 10.68 16.31
N ALA A 332 -23.18 11.56 16.31
CA ALA A 332 -23.94 11.89 17.51
C ALA A 332 -24.45 10.64 18.26
N GLY A 333 -23.89 10.37 19.44
CA GLY A 333 -24.25 9.25 20.30
C GLY A 333 -23.61 7.90 19.97
N ASN A 334 -22.71 7.83 18.98
CA ASN A 334 -21.96 6.61 18.65
C ASN A 334 -20.46 6.83 18.80
N ASP A 335 -19.85 6.05 19.69
CA ASP A 335 -18.41 5.95 19.86
C ASP A 335 -17.83 4.72 19.15
N VAL A 336 -16.52 4.73 18.93
CA VAL A 336 -15.81 3.64 18.23
C VAL A 336 -15.94 2.32 18.97
N ALA A 337 -15.83 2.29 20.29
CA ALA A 337 -15.97 1.07 21.07
C ALA A 337 -17.40 0.47 20.99
N GLY A 338 -18.43 1.29 20.82
CA GLY A 338 -19.80 0.85 20.58
C GLY A 338 -20.01 0.27 19.17
N ASP A 339 -19.29 0.80 18.18
CA ASP A 339 -19.33 0.33 16.79
C ASP A 339 -18.43 -0.90 16.54
N THR A 340 -17.33 -1.01 17.29
CA THR A 340 -16.36 -2.12 17.26
C THR A 340 -15.80 -2.43 18.67
N PRO A 341 -16.48 -3.27 19.48
CA PRO A 341 -16.21 -3.43 20.91
C PRO A 341 -14.93 -4.18 21.27
N THR A 342 -14.17 -4.69 20.29
CA THR A 342 -12.91 -5.39 20.60
C THR A 342 -11.72 -4.45 20.42
N VAL A 343 -10.90 -4.36 21.47
CA VAL A 343 -9.70 -3.51 21.57
C VAL A 343 -8.67 -3.68 20.43
N ASN A 344 -8.67 -4.82 19.73
CA ASN A 344 -7.76 -5.11 18.62
C ASN A 344 -8.26 -4.63 17.24
N GLN A 345 -9.42 -4.00 17.18
CA GLN A 345 -10.09 -3.59 15.93
C GLN A 345 -10.12 -2.06 15.76
N TYR A 346 -9.56 -1.31 16.71
CA TYR A 346 -9.38 0.13 16.65
C TYR A 346 -8.03 0.56 17.22
N ALA A 347 -7.55 1.72 16.81
CA ALA A 347 -6.31 2.31 17.28
C ALA A 347 -6.26 3.82 17.07
N MET A 348 -5.43 4.49 17.86
CA MET A 348 -4.93 5.82 17.53
C MET A 348 -3.71 5.68 16.62
N VAL A 349 -3.65 6.47 15.56
CA VAL A 349 -2.64 6.39 14.52
C VAL A 349 -2.03 7.76 14.29
N ASN A 350 -0.72 7.90 14.48
CA ASN A 350 0.00 9.15 14.26
C ASN A 350 0.73 9.12 12.91
N THR A 351 0.43 10.03 12.00
CA THR A 351 1.16 10.16 10.73
C THR A 351 2.60 10.63 10.96
N ASN A 352 3.52 10.25 10.07
CA ASN A 352 4.89 10.76 10.12
C ASN A 352 4.98 12.21 9.61
N SER A 353 6.19 12.78 9.56
CA SER A 353 6.42 14.15 9.06
C SER A 353 6.11 14.35 7.58
N ALA A 354 5.89 13.28 6.82
CA ALA A 354 5.42 13.31 5.44
C ALA A 354 3.89 13.13 5.33
N GLY A 355 3.17 13.07 6.45
CA GLY A 355 1.72 12.90 6.46
C GLY A 355 1.24 11.47 6.20
N LYS A 356 2.11 10.46 6.30
CA LYS A 356 1.75 9.06 5.99
C LYS A 356 1.89 8.13 7.18
N ARG A 357 1.02 7.12 7.26
CA ARG A 357 1.19 5.96 8.14
C ARG A 357 0.55 4.72 7.56
N THR A 358 1.27 3.59 7.60
CA THR A 358 0.73 2.28 7.22
C THR A 358 0.36 1.49 8.47
N VAL A 359 -0.82 0.86 8.46
CA VAL A 359 -1.35 0.01 9.54
C VAL A 359 -1.62 -1.38 8.97
N GLY A 360 -0.90 -2.37 9.48
CA GLY A 360 -1.05 -3.78 9.18
C GLY A 360 -2.16 -4.44 10.00
N PHE A 361 -2.90 -5.31 9.33
CA PHE A 361 -3.98 -6.13 9.85
C PHE A 361 -3.67 -7.61 9.61
N SER A 362 -4.26 -8.46 10.44
CA SER A 362 -4.21 -9.91 10.33
C SER A 362 -5.61 -10.51 10.28
N THR A 363 -5.75 -11.62 9.55
CA THR A 363 -6.97 -12.43 9.52
C THR A 363 -6.68 -13.82 10.10
N THR A 364 -7.72 -14.51 10.56
CA THR A 364 -7.66 -15.83 11.20
C THR A 364 -8.55 -16.83 10.45
N PRO A 365 -8.52 -18.14 10.77
CA PRO A 365 -9.38 -19.11 10.10
C PRO A 365 -10.88 -18.84 10.32
N THR A 366 -11.21 -18.09 11.38
CA THR A 366 -12.57 -17.73 11.76
C THR A 366 -12.98 -16.33 11.32
N THR A 367 -12.07 -15.51 10.77
CA THR A 367 -12.43 -14.18 10.25
C THR A 367 -13.54 -14.32 9.21
N LYS A 368 -14.63 -13.56 9.37
CA LYS A 368 -15.84 -13.73 8.59
C LYS A 368 -15.59 -13.46 7.12
N ASP A 369 -16.19 -14.29 6.27
CA ASP A 369 -16.10 -14.12 4.81
C ASP A 369 -17.08 -13.01 4.39
N GLN A 370 -16.63 -11.75 4.46
CA GLN A 370 -17.39 -10.57 4.03
C GLN A 370 -16.47 -9.40 3.66
N SER A 371 -17.04 -8.30 3.19
CA SER A 371 -16.32 -7.03 3.10
C SER A 371 -16.32 -6.33 4.46
N PHE A 372 -15.14 -5.93 4.94
CA PHE A 372 -14.97 -5.07 6.09
C PHE A 372 -14.68 -3.65 5.64
N THR A 373 -15.30 -2.67 6.30
CA THR A 373 -15.01 -1.25 6.08
C THR A 373 -14.02 -0.81 7.14
N ILE A 374 -12.89 -0.27 6.72
CA ILE A 374 -11.89 0.34 7.60
C ILE A 374 -12.07 1.83 7.47
N ARG A 375 -12.39 2.48 8.58
CA ARG A 375 -12.63 3.91 8.64
C ARG A 375 -11.49 4.59 9.35
N VAL A 376 -11.15 5.78 8.88
CA VAL A 376 -10.25 6.70 9.56
C VAL A 376 -10.92 8.06 9.70
N ASP A 377 -10.80 8.66 10.88
CA ASP A 377 -11.18 10.04 11.13
C ASP A 377 -9.97 10.80 11.66
N ARG A 378 -9.83 12.08 11.29
CA ARG A 378 -8.82 12.95 11.92
C ARG A 378 -9.22 13.23 13.36
N TYR A 379 -8.31 12.93 14.29
CA TYR A 379 -8.51 13.22 15.69
C TYR A 379 -8.33 14.71 15.94
N ALA A 380 -9.43 15.42 16.20
CA ALA A 380 -9.40 16.79 16.70
C ALA A 380 -9.83 16.78 18.16
N ALA A 381 -8.88 17.03 19.07
CA ALA A 381 -9.22 17.20 20.48
C ALA A 381 -10.17 18.40 20.62
N ILE A 382 -11.41 18.17 21.05
CA ILE A 382 -12.26 19.26 21.56
C ILE A 382 -11.69 19.63 22.93
N ILE A 383 -10.85 20.65 23.00
CA ILE A 383 -10.40 21.21 24.28
C ILE A 383 -11.51 22.15 24.78
N PRO A 384 -12.24 21.86 25.89
CA PRO A 384 -12.82 22.95 26.65
C PRO A 384 -11.65 23.66 27.35
N ALA A 385 -11.53 24.96 27.13
CA ALA A 385 -10.51 25.81 27.74
C ALA A 385 -10.46 25.60 29.26
N ASN A 386 -9.43 24.92 29.77
CA ASN A 386 -8.98 25.12 31.14
C ASN A 386 -7.45 24.86 31.26
N PRO A 387 -6.60 25.89 31.07
CA PRO A 387 -5.15 25.78 31.08
C PRO A 387 -4.52 25.54 32.49
N GLY A 388 -5.28 25.00 33.45
CA GLY A 388 -4.88 24.93 34.85
C GLY A 388 -5.29 23.68 35.62
N ALA A 389 -5.84 22.65 34.96
CA ALA A 389 -6.15 21.39 35.64
C ALA A 389 -4.84 20.64 35.99
N PRO A 390 -4.65 20.16 37.24
CA PRO A 390 -3.56 19.26 37.57
C PRO A 390 -3.59 18.04 36.64
N ARG A 391 -2.41 17.55 36.26
CA ARG A 391 -2.13 16.37 35.41
C ARG A 391 -2.66 15.02 35.96
N GLY A 392 -3.75 15.02 36.73
CA GLY A 392 -4.35 13.86 37.38
C GLY A 392 -5.87 13.95 37.60
N GLY A 393 -6.55 14.92 37.00
CA GLY A 393 -8.01 14.91 36.86
C GLY A 393 -8.35 14.74 35.39
N TRP A 394 -8.55 13.50 34.94
CA TRP A 394 -8.87 13.17 33.55
C TRP A 394 -10.14 13.91 33.12
N PRO A 395 -10.07 14.96 32.29
CA PRO A 395 -11.28 15.51 31.71
C PRO A 395 -11.77 14.48 30.67
N ALA A 396 -13.04 14.11 30.77
CA ALA A 396 -13.75 13.36 29.73
C ALA A 396 -13.81 14.23 28.46
N VAL A 397 -12.73 14.26 27.70
CA VAL A 397 -12.69 14.91 26.39
C VAL A 397 -13.30 13.94 25.40
N VAL A 398 -14.59 14.13 25.19
CA VAL A 398 -15.33 13.49 24.10
C VAL A 398 -14.96 14.24 22.82
N ALA A 399 -13.92 13.77 22.12
CA ALA A 399 -13.59 14.28 20.80
C ALA A 399 -14.72 13.87 19.84
N GLY A 400 -15.43 14.87 19.30
CA GLY A 400 -16.41 14.70 18.23
C GLY A 400 -15.73 14.74 16.85
N PRO A 401 -16.47 14.47 15.76
CA PRO A 401 -15.87 14.36 14.45
C PRO A 401 -15.33 15.70 13.97
N SER A 402 -14.08 15.72 13.50
CA SER A 402 -13.46 16.88 12.85
C SER A 402 -14.12 17.26 11.52
N GLY A 403 -14.99 16.39 11.00
CA GLY A 403 -15.56 16.48 9.65
C GLY A 403 -14.71 15.76 8.60
N ASP A 404 -13.44 15.48 8.90
CA ASP A 404 -12.50 14.85 7.98
C ASP A 404 -12.39 13.36 8.26
N ASN A 405 -12.94 12.54 7.37
CA ASN A 405 -12.91 11.08 7.45
C ASN A 405 -12.82 10.47 6.05
N ASP A 406 -12.28 9.26 5.99
CA ASP A 406 -12.28 8.44 4.78
C ASP A 406 -12.47 6.95 5.13
N GLU A 407 -12.94 6.17 4.16
CA GLU A 407 -13.25 4.75 4.32
C GLU A 407 -12.68 3.93 3.16
N VAL A 408 -12.02 2.81 3.49
CA VAL A 408 -11.63 1.80 2.50
C VAL A 408 -12.29 0.47 2.82
N LYS A 409 -12.64 -0.30 1.80
CA LYS A 409 -13.22 -1.65 1.96
C LYS A 409 -12.19 -2.71 1.61
N VAL A 410 -12.12 -3.75 2.43
CA VAL A 410 -11.31 -4.95 2.19
C VAL A 410 -12.20 -6.17 2.26
N ARG A 411 -12.21 -6.98 1.19
CA ARG A 411 -12.96 -8.23 1.11
C ARG A 411 -12.13 -9.36 1.73
N VAL A 412 -12.62 -9.98 2.80
CA VAL A 412 -12.01 -11.22 3.33
C VAL A 412 -12.74 -12.42 2.74
N GLU A 413 -12.02 -13.37 2.16
CA GLU A 413 -12.59 -14.59 1.58
C GLU A 413 -12.02 -15.84 2.25
N LYS A 414 -12.83 -16.89 2.36
CA LYS A 414 -12.30 -18.21 2.75
C LYS A 414 -11.47 -18.78 1.61
N GLY A 415 -10.31 -19.35 1.92
CA GLY A 415 -9.50 -20.03 0.90
C GLY A 415 -10.20 -21.24 0.32
N ASP A 416 -9.57 -21.88 -0.65
CA ASP A 416 -10.07 -23.09 -1.29
C ASP A 416 -8.94 -24.09 -1.54
N VAL A 417 -9.31 -25.37 -1.66
CA VAL A 417 -8.38 -26.45 -1.97
C VAL A 417 -8.95 -27.23 -3.14
N THR A 418 -8.13 -27.46 -4.16
CA THR A 418 -8.50 -28.28 -5.32
C THR A 418 -7.53 -29.44 -5.47
N ILE A 419 -7.99 -30.51 -6.13
CA ILE A 419 -7.18 -31.66 -6.52
C ILE A 419 -7.68 -32.22 -7.85
N THR A 420 -6.75 -32.63 -8.69
CA THR A 420 -6.97 -33.42 -9.88
C THR A 420 -5.93 -34.54 -9.94
N ALA A 421 -6.28 -35.62 -10.62
CA ALA A 421 -5.34 -36.65 -11.05
C ALA A 421 -5.17 -36.54 -12.56
N SER A 422 -3.95 -36.73 -13.07
CA SER A 422 -3.67 -36.78 -14.50
C SER A 422 -4.37 -37.94 -15.19
N GLY A 423 -4.30 -38.01 -16.52
CA GLY A 423 -4.74 -39.18 -17.29
C GLY A 423 -6.25 -39.46 -17.21
N ASP A 424 -6.61 -40.73 -17.39
CA ASP A 424 -7.99 -41.23 -17.41
C ASP A 424 -8.51 -41.66 -16.02
N ARG A 425 -7.67 -41.50 -14.99
CA ARG A 425 -7.92 -41.90 -13.59
C ARG A 425 -8.06 -43.42 -13.39
N SER A 426 -7.56 -44.24 -14.31
CA SER A 426 -7.49 -45.69 -14.20
C SER A 426 -6.04 -46.15 -14.36
N TYR A 427 -5.46 -46.65 -13.28
CA TYR A 427 -4.04 -46.99 -13.21
C TYR A 427 -3.84 -48.44 -12.79
N TYR A 428 -2.74 -49.04 -13.22
CA TYR A 428 -2.28 -50.32 -12.73
C TYR A 428 -1.36 -50.16 -11.52
N ILE A 429 -1.40 -51.10 -10.57
CA ILE A 429 -0.44 -51.12 -9.46
C ILE A 429 0.98 -51.19 -10.04
N GLY A 430 1.83 -50.27 -9.63
CA GLY A 430 3.19 -50.07 -10.17
C GLY A 430 3.33 -48.82 -11.03
N GLU A 431 2.23 -48.22 -11.48
CA GLU A 431 2.24 -46.95 -12.21
C GLU A 431 2.31 -45.74 -11.27
N GLU A 432 2.86 -44.63 -11.79
CA GLU A 432 2.89 -43.34 -11.10
C GLU A 432 1.58 -42.59 -11.37
N VAL A 433 0.92 -42.12 -10.30
CA VAL A 433 -0.26 -41.25 -10.37
C VAL A 433 0.15 -39.81 -10.08
N ILE A 434 0.00 -38.91 -11.06
CA ILE A 434 0.32 -37.50 -10.87
C ILE A 434 -0.92 -36.76 -10.35
N LEU A 435 -0.83 -36.28 -9.11
CA LEU A 435 -1.82 -35.46 -8.44
C LEU A 435 -1.39 -34.00 -8.46
N SER A 436 -2.31 -33.08 -8.70
CA SER A 436 -2.02 -31.65 -8.65
C SER A 436 -3.24 -30.84 -8.27
N GLY A 437 -3.04 -29.59 -7.88
CA GLY A 437 -4.14 -28.68 -7.56
C GLY A 437 -3.66 -27.32 -7.09
N THR A 438 -4.59 -26.58 -6.52
CA THR A 438 -4.37 -25.29 -5.87
C THR A 438 -4.75 -25.35 -4.40
N ASN A 439 -4.12 -24.52 -3.58
CA ASN A 439 -4.53 -24.28 -2.20
C ASN A 439 -4.29 -22.80 -1.85
N THR A 440 -5.37 -22.08 -1.57
CA THR A 440 -5.32 -20.70 -1.08
C THR A 440 -5.66 -20.59 0.41
N ASP A 441 -6.09 -21.68 1.04
CA ASP A 441 -6.51 -21.73 2.45
C ASP A 441 -5.31 -21.83 3.42
N SER A 442 -4.21 -22.46 2.98
CA SER A 442 -3.00 -22.62 3.80
C SER A 442 -1.74 -22.85 2.98
N ALA A 443 -0.57 -22.78 3.63
CA ALA A 443 0.74 -22.98 3.00
C ALA A 443 1.05 -24.45 2.69
N ASN A 444 0.24 -25.41 3.17
CA ASN A 444 0.49 -26.84 2.99
C ASN A 444 -0.80 -27.58 2.62
N VAL A 445 -0.68 -28.68 1.88
CA VAL A 445 -1.74 -29.63 1.61
C VAL A 445 -1.42 -30.95 2.27
N TRP A 446 -2.38 -31.48 3.02
CA TRP A 446 -2.30 -32.79 3.67
C TRP A 446 -3.05 -33.80 2.81
N LEU A 447 -2.34 -34.84 2.36
CA LEU A 447 -2.88 -35.86 1.47
C LEU A 447 -3.17 -37.13 2.26
N PHE A 448 -4.30 -37.78 2.01
CA PHE A 448 -4.56 -39.15 2.50
C PHE A 448 -5.52 -39.87 1.57
N ILE A 449 -5.63 -41.19 1.72
CA ILE A 449 -6.48 -42.02 0.86
C ILE A 449 -7.49 -42.83 1.65
N THR A 450 -8.63 -43.12 1.03
CA THR A 450 -9.55 -44.18 1.47
C THR A 450 -9.82 -45.12 0.32
N GLY A 451 -9.97 -46.41 0.59
CA GLY A 451 -10.21 -47.42 -0.44
C GLY A 451 -10.40 -48.80 0.17
N PRO A 452 -10.42 -49.86 -0.68
CA PRO A 452 -10.51 -51.23 -0.22
C PRO A 452 -9.44 -51.57 0.82
N ASN A 453 -9.87 -52.23 1.92
CA ASN A 453 -9.00 -52.73 2.99
C ASN A 453 -8.08 -51.69 3.67
N LEU A 454 -8.38 -50.39 3.52
CA LEU A 454 -7.66 -49.31 4.18
C LEU A 454 -8.41 -48.80 5.42
N GLU A 455 -7.70 -48.03 6.24
CA GLU A 455 -8.24 -47.35 7.42
C GLU A 455 -9.46 -46.46 7.06
N ALA A 456 -10.55 -46.62 7.82
CA ALA A 456 -11.83 -45.99 7.50
C ALA A 456 -11.80 -44.46 7.51
N ASN A 457 -10.96 -43.89 8.39
CA ASN A 457 -10.78 -42.45 8.55
C ASN A 457 -9.69 -41.87 7.63
N GLY A 458 -9.03 -42.70 6.83
CA GLY A 458 -7.93 -42.30 5.97
C GLY A 458 -6.64 -43.05 6.31
N ALA A 459 -5.99 -43.59 5.27
CA ALA A 459 -4.67 -44.19 5.35
C ALA A 459 -3.61 -43.25 4.76
N ASP A 460 -2.37 -43.47 5.19
CA ASP A 460 -1.20 -42.81 4.64
C ASP A 460 -1.06 -43.18 3.15
N ILE A 461 -0.85 -42.18 2.30
CA ILE A 461 -0.77 -42.37 0.85
C ILE A 461 0.54 -43.09 0.44
N ASP A 462 1.61 -42.98 1.23
CA ASP A 462 2.91 -43.61 0.94
C ASP A 462 3.09 -44.96 1.65
N ASP A 463 2.32 -45.18 2.72
CA ASP A 463 2.23 -46.47 3.40
C ASP A 463 0.76 -46.77 3.74
N PRO A 464 -0.02 -47.29 2.78
CA PRO A 464 -1.45 -47.54 2.96
C PRO A 464 -1.78 -48.52 4.10
N SER A 465 -0.79 -49.24 4.65
CA SER A 465 -0.97 -50.10 5.81
C SER A 465 -1.18 -49.36 7.14
N ARG A 466 -1.01 -48.02 7.14
CA ARG A 466 -1.06 -47.17 8.34
C ARG A 466 -2.14 -46.11 8.21
N ALA A 467 -2.72 -45.72 9.35
CA ALA A 467 -3.63 -44.58 9.41
C ALA A 467 -2.90 -43.27 9.05
N ALA A 468 -3.56 -42.38 8.30
CA ALA A 468 -3.03 -41.07 7.93
C ALA A 468 -2.74 -40.18 9.16
N GLN A 469 -3.53 -40.37 10.21
CA GLN A 469 -3.38 -39.71 11.51
C GLN A 469 -3.59 -40.75 12.61
N THR A 470 -2.66 -40.83 13.56
CA THR A 470 -2.76 -41.77 14.69
C THR A 470 -3.51 -41.16 15.87
N VAL A 471 -3.26 -39.89 16.15
CA VAL A 471 -3.98 -39.06 17.12
C VAL A 471 -4.03 -37.62 16.60
N LEU A 472 -4.94 -36.81 17.14
CA LEU A 472 -5.11 -35.42 16.71
C LEU A 472 -3.78 -34.65 16.72
N GLY A 473 -3.39 -34.12 15.56
CA GLY A 473 -2.15 -33.36 15.36
C GLY A 473 -0.90 -34.20 15.05
N VAL A 474 -0.96 -35.53 15.14
CA VAL A 474 0.14 -36.43 14.77
C VAL A 474 -0.13 -37.03 13.39
N TRP A 475 0.32 -36.31 12.36
CA TRP A 475 0.14 -36.67 10.95
C TRP A 475 1.26 -37.60 10.47
N GLN A 476 0.89 -38.69 9.80
CA GLN A 476 1.83 -39.65 9.19
C GLN A 476 1.96 -39.45 7.68
N SER A 477 0.85 -39.13 7.03
CA SER A 477 0.77 -39.06 5.57
C SER A 477 1.50 -37.87 4.95
N GLN A 478 1.55 -37.82 3.61
CA GLN A 478 2.28 -36.79 2.89
C GLN A 478 1.74 -35.37 3.12
N ILE A 479 2.70 -34.44 3.24
CA ILE A 479 2.49 -32.99 3.32
C ILE A 479 3.17 -32.36 2.10
N ARG A 480 2.46 -31.49 1.39
CA ARG A 480 2.98 -30.76 0.24
C ARG A 480 2.92 -29.27 0.51
N THR A 481 4.08 -28.63 0.46
CA THR A 481 4.15 -27.17 0.52
C THR A 481 3.60 -26.57 -0.77
N VAL A 482 2.75 -25.57 -0.61
CA VAL A 482 2.13 -24.83 -1.70
C VAL A 482 3.15 -23.82 -2.25
N LYS A 483 3.26 -23.74 -3.57
CA LYS A 483 4.13 -22.78 -4.25
C LYS A 483 3.59 -21.35 -4.13
N GLY A 484 4.41 -20.35 -4.42
CA GLY A 484 4.00 -18.94 -4.36
C GLY A 484 2.88 -18.54 -5.32
N ASP A 485 2.56 -19.38 -6.32
CA ASP A 485 1.42 -19.22 -7.24
C ASP A 485 0.17 -19.99 -6.78
N ASN A 486 0.15 -20.46 -5.53
CA ASN A 486 -0.89 -21.28 -4.92
C ASN A 486 -1.03 -22.70 -5.48
N THR A 487 -0.10 -23.19 -6.31
CA THR A 487 -0.16 -24.55 -6.88
C THR A 487 0.62 -25.58 -6.05
N TRP A 488 0.24 -26.85 -6.17
CA TRP A 488 0.97 -27.99 -5.59
C TRP A 488 0.88 -29.21 -6.52
N GLU A 489 1.85 -30.12 -6.42
CA GLU A 489 1.92 -31.36 -7.18
C GLU A 489 2.45 -32.49 -6.28
N TYR A 490 1.94 -33.71 -6.51
CA TYR A 490 2.47 -34.93 -5.94
C TYR A 490 2.47 -36.08 -6.95
N LYS A 491 3.62 -36.69 -7.16
CA LYS A 491 3.80 -37.92 -7.94
C LYS A 491 3.72 -39.12 -7.01
N TRP A 492 2.59 -39.80 -7.02
CA TRP A 492 2.33 -40.95 -6.16
C TRP A 492 2.77 -42.24 -6.85
N ASP A 493 3.89 -42.80 -6.41
CA ASP A 493 4.40 -44.09 -6.86
C ASP A 493 3.62 -45.22 -6.16
N THR A 494 2.87 -46.01 -6.94
CA THR A 494 2.07 -47.12 -6.40
C THR A 494 2.86 -48.44 -6.33
N SER A 495 4.12 -48.45 -6.76
CA SER A 495 4.93 -49.67 -6.79
C SER A 495 5.26 -50.19 -5.38
N GLY A 496 5.06 -51.48 -5.18
CA GLY A 496 5.30 -52.14 -3.90
C GLY A 496 4.39 -51.73 -2.74
N LEU A 497 3.44 -50.82 -2.95
CA LEU A 497 2.47 -50.44 -1.92
C LEU A 497 1.45 -51.55 -1.69
N ALA A 498 0.98 -51.68 -0.44
CA ALA A 498 -0.06 -52.63 -0.03
C ALA A 498 -1.46 -52.17 -0.50
N LEU A 499 -1.64 -52.05 -1.82
CA LEU A 499 -2.89 -51.67 -2.47
C LEU A 499 -3.58 -52.90 -3.08
N ASP A 500 -4.90 -52.88 -3.03
CA ASP A 500 -5.77 -53.84 -3.71
C ASP A 500 -6.36 -53.23 -4.97
N ALA A 501 -6.87 -54.09 -5.87
CA ALA A 501 -7.62 -53.58 -7.00
C ALA A 501 -8.96 -52.98 -6.53
N GLY A 502 -9.25 -51.75 -6.93
CA GLY A 502 -10.51 -51.08 -6.62
C GLY A 502 -10.42 -49.56 -6.73
N THR A 503 -11.46 -48.88 -6.25
CA THR A 503 -11.54 -47.41 -6.30
C THR A 503 -10.98 -46.80 -5.03
N TYR A 504 -10.01 -45.91 -5.19
CA TYR A 504 -9.43 -45.12 -4.12
C TYR A 504 -9.87 -43.67 -4.24
N THR A 505 -10.23 -43.06 -3.13
CA THR A 505 -10.50 -41.63 -3.03
C THR A 505 -9.34 -40.96 -2.32
N ILE A 506 -8.65 -40.08 -3.04
CA ILE A 506 -7.60 -39.23 -2.51
C ILE A 506 -8.24 -37.95 -1.98
N TYR A 507 -7.86 -37.56 -0.77
CA TYR A 507 -8.24 -36.32 -0.13
C TYR A 507 -7.05 -35.36 -0.13
N ALA A 508 -7.29 -34.12 -0.55
CA ALA A 508 -6.37 -33.01 -0.36
C ALA A 508 -7.03 -32.02 0.60
N VAL A 509 -6.41 -31.81 1.77
CA VAL A 509 -6.98 -31.01 2.86
C VAL A 509 -6.05 -29.84 3.16
N GLY A 510 -6.61 -28.66 3.44
CA GLY A 510 -5.87 -27.46 3.83
C GLY A 510 -5.45 -27.41 5.31
N ALA A 511 -5.64 -28.50 6.06
CA ALA A 511 -5.26 -28.63 7.48
C ALA A 511 -4.99 -30.11 7.85
N GLN A 512 -4.36 -30.34 9.01
CA GLN A 512 -4.11 -31.67 9.60
C GLN A 512 -5.39 -32.34 10.11
N ARG A 513 -6.28 -32.73 9.18
CA ARG A 513 -7.59 -33.31 9.45
C ARG A 513 -7.79 -34.57 8.62
N ASP A 514 -8.09 -35.67 9.31
CA ASP A 514 -8.53 -36.92 8.66
C ASP A 514 -10.02 -36.85 8.30
N LYS A 515 -10.56 -37.92 7.68
CA LYS A 515 -11.95 -37.97 7.21
C LYS A 515 -12.98 -37.73 8.32
N SER A 516 -12.70 -38.15 9.56
CA SER A 516 -13.62 -38.00 10.69
C SER A 516 -13.76 -36.55 11.16
N GLN A 517 -12.82 -35.68 10.78
CA GLN A 517 -12.72 -34.31 11.28
C GLN A 517 -13.06 -33.25 10.23
N LEU A 518 -13.36 -33.64 8.98
CA LEU A 518 -13.64 -32.69 7.89
C LEU A 518 -14.88 -31.83 8.12
N GLY A 519 -15.77 -32.22 9.04
CA GLY A 519 -16.94 -31.43 9.45
C GLY A 519 -16.77 -30.63 10.74
N ASN A 520 -15.63 -30.76 11.44
CA ASN A 520 -15.43 -30.16 12.76
C ASN A 520 -14.91 -28.73 12.63
N ALA A 521 -15.43 -27.81 13.43
CA ALA A 521 -14.96 -26.43 13.45
C ALA A 521 -13.51 -26.31 13.97
N PRO A 522 -12.63 -25.49 13.37
CA PRO A 522 -12.83 -24.80 12.09
C PRO A 522 -12.85 -25.80 10.92
N VAL A 523 -13.92 -25.75 10.11
CA VAL A 523 -14.14 -26.70 9.01
C VAL A 523 -13.08 -26.49 7.94
N PRO A 524 -12.15 -27.45 7.75
CA PRO A 524 -11.06 -27.31 6.79
C PRO A 524 -11.63 -27.29 5.37
N LYS A 525 -10.93 -26.62 4.45
CA LYS A 525 -11.18 -26.84 3.03
C LYS A 525 -10.52 -28.13 2.59
N TYR A 526 -11.23 -28.86 1.75
CA TYR A 526 -10.70 -30.06 1.13
C TYR A 526 -11.37 -30.28 -0.21
N ALA A 527 -10.67 -30.99 -1.07
CA ALA A 527 -11.22 -31.57 -2.27
C ALA A 527 -10.82 -33.03 -2.36
N THR A 528 -11.56 -33.78 -3.17
CA THR A 528 -11.28 -35.19 -3.41
C THR A 528 -11.21 -35.50 -4.89
N VAL A 529 -10.40 -36.50 -5.23
CA VAL A 529 -10.40 -37.13 -6.55
C VAL A 529 -10.42 -38.64 -6.35
N SER A 530 -11.19 -39.35 -7.16
CA SER A 530 -11.19 -40.81 -7.17
C SER A 530 -10.39 -41.33 -8.35
N VAL A 531 -9.60 -42.37 -8.10
CA VAL A 531 -8.88 -43.14 -9.11
C VAL A 531 -9.22 -44.61 -8.97
N VAL A 532 -9.16 -45.36 -10.06
CA VAL A 532 -9.30 -46.81 -10.07
C VAL A 532 -7.91 -47.42 -10.16
N ILE A 533 -7.56 -48.27 -9.20
CA ILE A 533 -6.32 -49.04 -9.20
C ILE A 533 -6.65 -50.48 -9.63
N ARG A 534 -5.89 -51.02 -10.59
CA ARG A 534 -6.08 -52.34 -11.19
C ARG A 534 -4.85 -53.21 -10.97
N LYS A 535 -5.03 -54.53 -10.93
CA LYS A 535 -3.90 -55.48 -11.00
C LYS A 535 -3.58 -55.73 -12.48
N GLY A 536 -2.30 -55.62 -12.84
CA GLY A 536 -1.84 -55.97 -14.19
C GLY A 536 -2.14 -57.43 -14.51
N PHE A 537 -2.35 -57.71 -15.79
CA PHE A 537 -2.63 -59.05 -16.30
C PHE A 537 -1.82 -59.30 -17.56
N VAL A 538 -1.47 -60.57 -17.81
CA VAL A 538 -0.80 -60.99 -19.04
C VAL A 538 -1.57 -62.13 -19.72
N SER A 539 -1.70 -62.02 -21.03
CA SER A 539 -2.20 -63.07 -21.90
C SER A 539 -1.28 -63.24 -23.09
N ALA A 540 -1.20 -64.45 -23.63
CA ALA A 540 -0.40 -64.75 -24.81
C ALA A 540 -0.96 -65.92 -25.60
N THR A 541 -0.69 -65.95 -26.90
CA THR A 541 -1.06 -67.03 -27.81
C THR A 541 0.08 -67.26 -28.80
N ALA A 542 0.37 -68.54 -29.08
CA ALA A 542 1.27 -68.91 -30.15
C ALA A 542 0.56 -68.86 -31.51
N SER A 543 1.25 -68.42 -32.56
CA SER A 543 0.70 -68.30 -33.92
C SER A 543 0.22 -69.62 -34.49
N GLN A 544 0.71 -70.74 -33.97
CA GLN A 544 0.36 -72.10 -34.37
C GLN A 544 0.63 -73.09 -33.22
N SER A 545 -0.21 -74.12 -33.10
CA SER A 545 -0.09 -75.16 -32.07
C SER A 545 0.72 -76.39 -32.53
N SER A 546 0.96 -76.52 -33.83
CA SER A 546 1.84 -77.51 -34.45
C SER A 546 2.83 -76.79 -35.34
N VAL A 547 4.10 -77.15 -35.24
CA VAL A 547 5.22 -76.44 -35.86
C VAL A 547 6.03 -77.45 -36.66
N ALA A 548 6.12 -77.27 -37.98
CA ALA A 548 7.09 -78.01 -38.77
C ALA A 548 8.50 -77.44 -38.55
N LYS A 549 9.50 -78.32 -38.59
CA LYS A 549 10.90 -77.91 -38.43
C LYS A 549 11.27 -76.88 -39.49
N GLY A 550 11.78 -75.73 -39.06
CA GLY A 550 12.20 -74.64 -39.94
C GLY A 550 11.08 -73.65 -40.29
N ASP A 551 9.90 -73.75 -39.67
CA ASP A 551 8.86 -72.71 -39.72
C ASP A 551 9.04 -71.70 -38.58
N ASN A 552 8.60 -70.47 -38.79
CA ASN A 552 8.55 -69.45 -37.75
C ASN A 552 7.35 -69.67 -36.82
N VAL A 553 7.53 -69.38 -35.53
CA VAL A 553 6.43 -69.30 -34.56
C VAL A 553 6.47 -67.94 -33.90
N PHE A 554 5.34 -67.26 -33.80
CA PHE A 554 5.23 -66.00 -33.09
C PHE A 554 4.45 -66.21 -31.80
N ILE A 555 4.96 -65.70 -30.69
CA ILE A 555 4.21 -65.60 -29.44
C ILE A 555 3.75 -64.16 -29.32
N ARG A 556 2.44 -63.95 -29.33
CA ARG A 556 1.82 -62.62 -29.28
C ARG A 556 0.94 -62.53 -28.07
N GLY A 557 0.95 -61.40 -27.40
CA GLY A 557 0.17 -61.23 -26.19
C GLY A 557 -0.08 -59.78 -25.83
N ASN A 558 -0.83 -59.60 -24.75
CA ASN A 558 -1.06 -58.32 -24.12
C ASN A 558 -0.62 -58.39 -22.65
N ALA A 559 0.08 -57.35 -22.19
CA ALA A 559 0.56 -57.20 -20.83
C ALA A 559 0.22 -55.79 -20.32
N GLU A 560 -0.67 -55.72 -19.33
CA GLU A 560 -1.19 -54.44 -18.82
C GLU A 560 -0.29 -53.81 -17.75
N GLY A 561 -0.17 -52.48 -17.75
CA GLY A 561 0.61 -51.71 -16.76
C GLY A 561 2.05 -51.37 -17.16
N ASN A 562 2.40 -51.56 -18.44
CA ASN A 562 3.70 -51.23 -19.05
C ASN A 562 4.92 -51.51 -18.14
N PRO A 563 5.16 -52.79 -17.79
CA PRO A 563 6.22 -53.14 -16.85
C PRO A 563 7.59 -52.76 -17.40
N ALA A 564 8.42 -52.08 -16.60
CA ALA A 564 9.75 -51.62 -17.02
C ALA A 564 10.71 -52.74 -17.50
N PRO A 565 10.76 -53.95 -16.89
CA PRO A 565 11.57 -55.05 -17.42
C PRO A 565 10.87 -55.82 -18.56
N GLY A 566 9.68 -55.39 -18.99
CA GLY A 566 8.85 -56.08 -19.96
C GLY A 566 8.18 -57.34 -19.40
N VAL A 567 7.87 -58.28 -20.28
CA VAL A 567 7.42 -59.63 -19.90
C VAL A 567 8.55 -60.65 -20.11
N ALA A 568 8.67 -61.61 -19.21
CA ALA A 568 9.60 -62.72 -19.38
C ALA A 568 8.94 -63.85 -20.17
N ILE A 569 9.64 -64.36 -21.17
CA ILE A 569 9.22 -65.44 -22.06
C ILE A 569 10.09 -66.65 -21.80
N TRP A 570 9.44 -67.74 -21.42
CA TRP A 570 10.07 -69.01 -21.11
C TRP A 570 9.60 -70.05 -22.12
N ILE A 571 10.51 -70.63 -22.90
CA ILE A 571 10.21 -71.73 -23.82
C ILE A 571 11.03 -72.94 -23.40
N LEU A 572 10.35 -74.03 -23.05
CA LEU A 572 10.97 -75.24 -22.52
C LEU A 572 10.39 -76.49 -23.19
N GLY A 573 11.25 -77.48 -23.45
CA GLY A 573 10.84 -78.78 -23.95
C GLY A 573 12.05 -79.67 -24.27
N ARG A 574 11.83 -80.78 -24.98
CA ARG A 574 12.75 -81.93 -25.05
C ARG A 574 14.24 -81.63 -25.27
N ASN A 575 14.60 -80.65 -26.11
CA ASN A 575 15.99 -80.26 -26.32
C ASN A 575 16.22 -78.73 -26.36
N LEU A 576 15.26 -77.93 -25.91
CA LEU A 576 15.30 -76.47 -25.99
C LEU A 576 14.93 -75.84 -24.64
N TYR A 577 15.71 -74.84 -24.25
CA TYR A 577 15.38 -73.89 -23.20
C TYR A 577 15.70 -72.49 -23.72
N ILE A 578 14.74 -71.58 -23.61
CA ILE A 578 14.90 -70.15 -23.90
C ILE A 578 14.30 -69.39 -22.72
N ARG A 579 15.05 -68.41 -22.25
CA ARG A 579 14.57 -67.33 -21.39
C ARG A 579 14.91 -66.03 -22.07
N ASP A 580 13.90 -65.25 -22.38
CA ASP A 580 14.05 -63.92 -22.96
C ASP A 580 13.10 -62.93 -22.30
N THR A 581 13.30 -61.64 -22.56
CA THR A 581 12.41 -60.57 -22.13
C THR A 581 11.97 -59.76 -23.33
N GLN A 582 10.69 -59.47 -23.42
CA GLN A 582 10.14 -58.60 -24.47
C GLN A 582 9.56 -57.34 -23.84
N THR A 583 9.91 -56.19 -24.42
CA THR A 583 9.28 -54.93 -24.09
C THR A 583 7.80 -54.97 -24.49
N VAL A 584 7.00 -54.19 -23.77
CA VAL A 584 5.58 -54.04 -24.04
C VAL A 584 5.39 -52.71 -24.77
N GLU A 585 4.67 -52.73 -25.89
CA GLU A 585 4.35 -51.55 -26.67
C GLU A 585 3.30 -50.68 -25.96
N ASP A 586 3.12 -49.43 -26.40
CA ASP A 586 2.17 -48.47 -25.79
C ASP A 586 0.71 -48.97 -25.82
N ASP A 587 0.36 -49.86 -26.76
CA ASP A 587 -0.96 -50.50 -26.84
C ASP A 587 -1.06 -51.78 -25.98
N SER A 588 -0.12 -51.96 -25.05
CA SER A 588 0.04 -53.14 -24.19
C SER A 588 0.38 -54.43 -24.92
N SER A 589 0.66 -54.41 -26.23
CA SER A 589 1.01 -55.63 -26.97
C SER A 589 2.51 -55.99 -26.85
N PHE A 590 2.83 -57.27 -27.02
CA PHE A 590 4.21 -57.72 -27.21
C PHE A 590 4.24 -58.88 -28.22
N GLU A 591 5.38 -59.04 -28.90
CA GLU A 591 5.63 -60.13 -29.85
C GLU A 591 7.01 -60.74 -29.63
N TYR A 592 7.09 -62.06 -29.73
CA TYR A 592 8.34 -62.80 -29.75
C TYR A 592 8.39 -63.76 -30.93
N GLU A 593 9.45 -63.68 -31.74
CA GLU A 593 9.68 -64.60 -32.84
C GLU A 593 10.62 -65.75 -32.43
N LEU A 594 10.08 -66.96 -32.45
CA LEU A 594 10.88 -68.17 -32.49
C LEU A 594 11.29 -68.45 -33.94
N THR A 595 12.53 -68.08 -34.27
CA THR A 595 13.04 -68.09 -35.65
C THR A 595 13.14 -69.49 -36.27
N ARG A 596 13.09 -69.55 -37.60
CA ARG A 596 13.35 -70.76 -38.42
C ARG A 596 14.64 -71.49 -38.01
N ALA A 597 15.68 -70.72 -37.69
CA ALA A 597 16.98 -71.25 -37.34
C ALA A 597 16.97 -72.00 -35.99
N THR A 598 16.08 -71.60 -35.09
CA THR A 598 15.81 -72.30 -33.83
C THR A 598 14.93 -73.52 -34.08
N THR A 599 13.80 -73.35 -34.77
CA THR A 599 12.80 -74.42 -34.94
C THR A 599 13.29 -75.60 -35.78
N GLN A 600 14.21 -75.39 -36.73
CA GLN A 600 14.82 -76.50 -37.50
C GLN A 600 15.59 -77.49 -36.60
N ASN A 601 16.11 -77.03 -35.47
CA ASN A 601 16.94 -77.81 -34.55
C ASN A 601 16.15 -78.40 -33.37
N MET A 602 14.87 -78.06 -33.25
CA MET A 602 13.99 -78.63 -32.22
C MET A 602 13.76 -80.12 -32.47
N ALA A 603 13.84 -80.93 -31.42
CA ALA A 603 13.44 -82.33 -31.47
C ALA A 603 11.92 -82.44 -31.55
N SER A 604 11.40 -83.46 -32.25
CA SER A 604 9.96 -83.74 -32.26
C SER A 604 9.46 -84.00 -30.83
N GLY A 605 8.39 -83.31 -30.44
CA GLY A 605 7.83 -83.38 -29.09
C GLY A 605 7.03 -82.13 -28.75
N GLN A 606 6.53 -82.08 -27.52
CA GLN A 606 5.83 -80.92 -26.96
C GLN A 606 6.83 -79.91 -26.38
N TYR A 607 6.50 -78.63 -26.55
CA TYR A 607 7.20 -77.52 -25.90
C TYR A 607 6.14 -76.64 -25.22
N PHE A 608 6.50 -76.08 -24.08
CA PHE A 608 5.67 -75.18 -23.31
C PHE A 608 6.20 -73.76 -23.45
N VAL A 609 5.28 -72.81 -23.57
CA VAL A 609 5.57 -71.39 -23.54
C VAL A 609 4.88 -70.81 -22.31
N VAL A 610 5.66 -70.21 -21.42
CA VAL A 610 5.16 -69.53 -20.23
C VAL A 610 5.52 -68.06 -20.36
N ILE A 611 4.54 -67.20 -20.16
CA ILE A 611 4.75 -65.75 -20.08
C ILE A 611 4.56 -65.32 -18.65
N GLN A 612 5.50 -64.51 -18.16
CA GLN A 612 5.46 -63.97 -16.82
C GLN A 612 5.40 -62.45 -16.84
N HIS A 613 4.38 -61.92 -16.16
CA HIS A 613 4.28 -60.51 -15.82
C HIS A 613 5.03 -60.24 -14.50
N PRO A 614 5.75 -59.12 -14.36
CA PRO A 614 6.45 -58.78 -13.13
C PRO A 614 5.53 -58.13 -12.06
N MET A 615 4.25 -57.94 -12.37
CA MET A 615 3.20 -57.47 -11.45
C MET A 615 3.58 -56.16 -10.72
N GLY A 616 2.96 -55.90 -9.56
CA GLY A 616 2.97 -54.57 -8.92
C GLY A 616 4.30 -54.12 -8.26
N ASN A 617 5.28 -55.02 -8.11
CA ASN A 617 6.62 -54.68 -7.61
C ASN A 617 7.65 -54.55 -8.75
N ASN A 618 7.19 -54.69 -10.00
CA ASN A 618 8.01 -54.59 -11.21
C ASN A 618 9.21 -55.58 -11.21
N GLN A 619 9.03 -56.76 -10.62
CA GLN A 619 10.02 -57.83 -10.53
C GLN A 619 9.47 -59.20 -10.93
N PHE A 620 10.25 -59.99 -11.70
CA PHE A 620 9.88 -61.37 -12.03
C PHE A 620 10.11 -62.33 -10.86
N ASP A 621 9.05 -62.92 -10.32
CA ASP A 621 9.13 -63.88 -9.22
C ASP A 621 9.72 -65.26 -9.59
N VAL A 622 9.94 -65.52 -10.87
CA VAL A 622 10.58 -66.73 -11.40
C VAL A 622 11.81 -66.28 -12.16
N VAL A 623 12.96 -66.88 -11.86
CA VAL A 623 14.27 -66.46 -12.35
C VAL A 623 15.09 -67.66 -12.78
N ASP A 624 16.09 -67.44 -13.63
CA ASP A 624 17.08 -68.45 -13.97
C ASP A 624 18.40 -68.22 -13.24
N ASN A 625 18.89 -69.28 -12.60
CA ASN A 625 20.11 -69.26 -11.81
C ASN A 625 21.16 -70.17 -12.43
N ARG A 626 22.28 -69.60 -12.86
CA ARG A 626 23.39 -70.35 -13.44
C ARG A 626 24.43 -70.66 -12.36
N VAL A 627 24.56 -71.94 -12.05
CA VAL A 627 25.46 -72.46 -11.02
C VAL A 627 26.72 -73.05 -11.68
N PRO A 628 27.93 -72.64 -11.27
CA PRO A 628 29.17 -73.24 -11.78
C PRO A 628 29.23 -74.75 -11.49
N GLY A 629 29.66 -75.53 -12.49
CA GLY A 629 29.76 -76.97 -12.37
C GLY A 629 31.21 -77.47 -12.26
N GLY A 630 31.38 -78.80 -12.30
CA GLY A 630 32.69 -79.47 -12.27
C GLY A 630 33.30 -79.69 -13.66
N ALA A 631 34.45 -80.39 -13.73
CA ALA A 631 35.21 -80.60 -14.97
C ALA A 631 34.45 -81.30 -16.12
N VAL A 632 33.36 -82.01 -15.82
CA VAL A 632 32.57 -82.78 -16.79
C VAL A 632 31.30 -82.04 -17.26
N VAL A 633 30.75 -81.14 -16.43
CA VAL A 633 29.56 -80.35 -16.75
C VAL A 633 29.86 -78.92 -16.30
N PRO A 634 30.11 -77.98 -17.21
CA PRO A 634 30.70 -76.68 -16.86
C PRO A 634 29.76 -75.79 -16.04
N PHE A 635 28.45 -76.03 -16.10
CA PHE A 635 27.43 -75.38 -15.29
C PHE A 635 26.12 -76.18 -15.28
N VAL A 636 25.27 -75.87 -14.30
CA VAL A 636 23.86 -76.28 -14.24
C VAL A 636 23.03 -75.01 -14.17
N ARG A 637 21.96 -74.90 -14.96
CA ARG A 637 21.01 -73.78 -14.87
C ARG A 637 19.71 -74.28 -14.30
N TYR A 638 19.26 -73.61 -13.24
CA TYR A 638 17.99 -73.83 -12.59
C TYR A 638 17.02 -72.73 -13.00
N VAL A 639 15.74 -73.05 -13.08
CA VAL A 639 14.67 -72.07 -12.99
C VAL A 639 14.00 -72.29 -11.64
N GLU A 640 13.90 -71.22 -10.86
CA GLU A 640 13.44 -71.26 -9.48
C GLU A 640 12.68 -69.98 -9.12
N THR A 641 11.99 -70.00 -7.99
CA THR A 641 11.38 -68.79 -7.43
C THR A 641 12.48 -67.84 -6.95
N ARG A 642 12.29 -66.53 -7.17
CA ARG A 642 13.23 -65.49 -6.73
C ARG A 642 13.41 -65.47 -5.21
N ASP A 643 12.34 -65.74 -4.47
CA ASP A 643 12.39 -65.81 -3.02
C ASP A 643 13.29 -66.97 -2.56
N GLY A 644 14.34 -66.65 -1.81
CA GLY A 644 15.35 -67.60 -1.33
C GLY A 644 16.45 -67.99 -2.34
N MET A 645 16.43 -67.48 -3.58
CA MET A 645 17.47 -67.76 -4.58
C MET A 645 18.77 -67.01 -4.24
N VAL A 646 19.90 -67.72 -4.32
CA VAL A 646 21.25 -67.13 -4.18
C VAL A 646 22.00 -67.29 -5.51
N PRO A 647 22.37 -66.20 -6.20
CA PRO A 647 23.04 -66.27 -7.49
C PRO A 647 24.31 -67.13 -7.45
N GLY A 648 24.40 -68.12 -8.33
CA GLY A 648 25.57 -68.98 -8.49
C GLY A 648 25.64 -70.14 -7.49
N PHE A 649 24.68 -70.30 -6.59
CA PHE A 649 24.57 -71.45 -5.69
C PHE A 649 23.41 -72.35 -6.10
N ALA A 650 23.55 -73.66 -5.85
CA ALA A 650 22.47 -74.60 -6.09
C ALA A 650 21.27 -74.31 -5.16
N PRO A 651 20.03 -74.51 -5.64
CA PRO A 651 18.84 -74.35 -4.82
C PRO A 651 18.86 -75.27 -3.59
N LEU A 652 18.27 -74.82 -2.49
CA LEU A 652 18.17 -75.61 -1.26
C LEU A 652 17.31 -76.86 -1.50
N VAL A 653 17.64 -77.97 -0.83
CA VAL A 653 16.86 -79.21 -0.93
C VAL A 653 15.41 -78.95 -0.49
N GLY A 654 14.45 -79.19 -1.39
CA GLY A 654 13.01 -78.94 -1.17
C GLY A 654 12.48 -77.62 -1.74
N SER A 655 13.33 -76.79 -2.37
CA SER A 655 12.86 -75.62 -3.14
C SER A 655 12.14 -76.02 -4.42
N ASN A 656 11.21 -75.17 -4.87
CA ASN A 656 10.57 -75.29 -6.19
C ASN A 656 11.56 -74.85 -7.29
N ALA A 657 12.44 -75.75 -7.71
CA ALA A 657 13.44 -75.51 -8.73
C ALA A 657 13.50 -76.66 -9.74
N PHE A 658 13.67 -76.33 -11.03
CA PHE A 658 13.84 -77.33 -12.09
C PHE A 658 15.08 -77.04 -12.94
N ILE A 659 15.75 -78.10 -13.41
CA ILE A 659 17.00 -78.00 -14.17
C ILE A 659 16.69 -77.85 -15.67
N VAL A 660 17.14 -76.75 -16.26
CA VAL A 660 16.93 -76.43 -17.70
C VAL A 660 18.17 -76.62 -18.56
N GLU A 661 19.36 -76.50 -17.98
CA GLU A 661 20.64 -76.79 -18.65
C GLU A 661 21.60 -77.53 -17.72
N GLY A 662 22.44 -78.41 -18.27
CA GLY A 662 23.36 -79.26 -17.50
C GLY A 662 22.95 -80.73 -17.42
N ALA A 663 23.57 -81.48 -16.52
CA ALA A 663 23.27 -82.90 -16.30
C ALA A 663 21.89 -83.06 -15.64
N GLY A 664 21.07 -83.99 -16.13
CA GLY A 664 19.69 -84.19 -15.65
C GLY A 664 18.71 -83.10 -16.10
N ARG A 665 19.08 -82.23 -17.04
CA ARG A 665 18.20 -81.19 -17.57
C ARG A 665 16.95 -81.76 -18.23
N LEU A 666 15.82 -81.07 -18.09
CA LEU A 666 14.60 -81.34 -18.85
C LEU A 666 14.12 -82.81 -18.71
N GLN A 667 14.30 -83.40 -17.52
CA GLN A 667 13.90 -84.77 -17.17
C GLN A 667 12.92 -84.76 -15.99
N GLY A 668 11.91 -85.63 -16.00
CA GLY A 668 10.93 -85.80 -14.93
C GLY A 668 9.48 -85.51 -15.36
N SER A 669 8.52 -85.72 -14.46
CA SER A 669 7.11 -85.32 -14.63
C SER A 669 6.88 -83.82 -14.50
N ASP A 670 7.89 -83.10 -14.02
CA ASP A 670 7.87 -81.66 -13.73
C ASP A 670 8.66 -80.86 -14.80
N ALA A 671 8.96 -81.48 -15.95
CA ALA A 671 9.67 -80.90 -17.09
C ALA A 671 8.75 -80.43 -18.21
#